data_AF-A0A5M9MHA3-F1
#
_entry.id   AF-A0A5M9MHA3-F1
#
_cell.length_a   1.000
_cell.length_b   1.000
_cell.length_c   1.000
_cell.angle_alpha   90.00
_cell.angle_beta   90.00
_cell.angle_gamma   90.00
#
_symmetry.space_group_name_H-M   'P 1'
#
loop_
_entity.id
_entity.type
_entity.pdbx_description
1 polymer ?
#
loop_
_entity_poly.entity_id
_entity_poly.type
_entity_poly.pdbx_seq_one_letter_code
_entity_poly.pdbx_strand_id
1 'polypeptide(L)'
;MAGNINPSPAQLPSDFQIYDPRFLNITGPAPKLEILLRNNDFPFAHEASVYVPSTDELFLTSNIFTDPVTNNPSIKISKVAVGSHPVTSKIIDSTIPMPNGGVNHGDGILFCGQGELNATGGLFQMSIEPPYESELVIGDFYGAQFNSLNDVVVHSDGSFWFTDPTYAYHQGFRPTPQLPNQVYRFDPATKNVRIMADGFGRPNGICFSPDEKTAYITDTAKVAGDGTTDPTKPATIYAYDLTTIHGEPSLVNRRVFAMVNAGVPDGIKVDMDGNVYAGCGDGIHVWSPGGVILGKILVKGGAANFSFGRNGRIFILNEHILWVAQLGDWIESPVYLIETMRSLLSLLFLGLSIPVVHAQNSDSQVLAYYATSGNCFMYLDKGNRQKASSPCKTYCPKYKGNEGMGCRSSIMDPEKELTDPSLIFRDEDGNRWYPGQCLCGNPQDYLPLIEPVLEGLSMLDNIICAVFLSSLETVVDIGIDAVPGGAAINGVRKAVEGAKTFAENALDASSFFGNWVGKACKLPDWDFDLMGSMFDSLNGASDDYGTSKGCFQKKKSICKKGGKDGKDSKDDDKPSTKIVEKPSTKKDEKDSTEKEDKKSSTKDDKTSTKSDHKTTAAEPTTSKNKPKLPKSRSSPIASSTPSVTPSPTPTPSPF
;
A
#
# COMPACT_ATOMS: atom_id res chain seq x y z
N MET A 1 35.12 14.93 -34.08
CA MET A 1 34.18 15.59 -33.15
C MET A 1 33.11 14.59 -32.80
N ALA A 2 32.93 14.32 -31.51
CA ALA A 2 31.74 13.68 -30.92
C ALA A 2 31.74 14.13 -29.46
N GLY A 3 30.65 14.73 -28.98
CA GLY A 3 30.63 15.42 -27.71
C GLY A 3 30.40 14.47 -26.54
N ASN A 4 31.44 14.16 -25.75
CA ASN A 4 31.25 13.63 -24.41
C ASN A 4 30.66 14.74 -23.52
N ILE A 5 29.33 14.87 -23.52
CA ILE A 5 28.61 15.53 -22.44
C ILE A 5 28.27 14.45 -21.41
N ASN A 6 29.31 13.93 -20.73
CA ASN A 6 29.10 13.55 -19.34
C ASN A 6 28.85 14.87 -18.61
N PRO A 7 27.68 15.11 -18.00
CA PRO A 7 27.61 16.13 -16.98
C PRO A 7 28.66 15.77 -15.92
N SER A 8 29.55 16.71 -15.58
CA SER A 8 30.27 16.60 -14.33
C SER A 8 29.21 16.40 -13.25
N PRO A 9 29.36 15.44 -12.30
CA PRO A 9 28.43 15.36 -11.19
C PRO A 9 28.36 16.74 -10.54
N ALA A 10 27.18 17.33 -10.54
CA ALA A 10 26.95 18.60 -9.86
C ALA A 10 27.26 18.33 -8.40
N GLN A 11 28.34 18.91 -7.89
CA GLN A 11 28.73 18.71 -6.51
C GLN A 11 27.59 19.30 -5.65
N LEU A 12 26.86 18.43 -4.96
CA LEU A 12 25.71 18.85 -4.15
C LEU A 12 26.15 19.92 -3.14
N PRO A 13 25.24 20.78 -2.68
CA PRO A 13 25.53 21.67 -1.56
C PRO A 13 26.08 20.87 -0.38
N SER A 14 26.99 21.47 0.40
CA SER A 14 27.70 20.81 1.51
C SER A 14 26.78 20.15 2.54
N ASP A 15 25.54 20.60 2.59
CA ASP A 15 24.47 20.14 3.47
C ASP A 15 23.88 18.78 3.02
N PHE A 16 24.13 18.34 1.79
CA PHE A 16 23.65 17.05 1.27
C PHE A 16 24.78 16.02 1.21
N GLN A 17 24.95 15.27 2.30
CA GLN A 17 26.01 14.26 2.40
C GLN A 17 25.57 12.92 1.79
N ILE A 18 26.18 12.54 0.66
CA ILE A 18 25.97 11.25 -0.01
C ILE A 18 26.77 10.16 0.73
N TYR A 19 26.11 9.04 1.03
CA TYR A 19 26.76 7.78 1.48
C TYR A 19 26.61 6.67 0.44
N ASP A 20 25.50 6.66 -0.32
CA ASP A 20 25.22 5.73 -1.43
C ASP A 20 24.74 6.53 -2.66
N PRO A 21 25.19 6.22 -3.90
CA PRO A 21 24.77 6.92 -5.10
C PRO A 21 23.26 7.01 -5.32
N ARG A 22 22.46 6.06 -4.79
CA ARG A 22 21.00 6.07 -4.87
C ARG A 22 20.37 7.31 -4.20
N PHE A 23 21.06 8.00 -3.30
CA PHE A 23 20.59 9.26 -2.73
C PHE A 23 20.40 10.37 -3.79
N LEU A 24 21.10 10.30 -4.93
CA LEU A 24 20.90 11.23 -6.05
C LEU A 24 19.52 11.10 -6.69
N ASN A 25 18.89 9.92 -6.62
CA ASN A 25 17.50 9.72 -7.06
C ASN A 25 16.49 10.43 -6.15
N ILE A 26 16.89 10.73 -4.91
CA ILE A 26 16.07 11.44 -3.92
C ILE A 26 16.33 12.94 -4.02
N THR A 27 17.59 13.37 -3.99
CA THR A 27 17.93 14.80 -4.03
C THR A 27 17.62 15.47 -5.37
N GLY A 28 17.56 14.70 -6.45
CA GLY A 28 17.55 15.23 -7.80
C GLY A 28 18.85 15.97 -8.15
N PRO A 29 18.87 16.72 -9.27
CA PRO A 29 20.10 17.32 -9.82
C PRO A 29 20.51 18.65 -9.16
N ALA A 30 19.62 19.30 -8.40
CA ALA A 30 19.84 20.63 -7.82
C ALA A 30 19.07 20.83 -6.49
N PRO A 31 19.32 19.99 -5.47
CA PRO A 31 18.68 20.14 -4.16
C PRO A 31 19.09 21.46 -3.48
N LYS A 32 18.28 21.89 -2.52
CA LYS A 32 18.56 23.07 -1.69
C LYS A 32 18.15 22.86 -0.24
N LEU A 33 18.76 23.63 0.66
CA LEU A 33 18.32 23.79 2.05
C LEU A 33 18.26 25.29 2.35
N GLU A 34 17.08 25.79 2.69
CA GLU A 34 16.81 27.23 2.86
C GLU A 34 16.06 27.47 4.19
N ILE A 35 16.30 28.60 4.85
CA ILE A 35 15.52 28.99 6.04
C ILE A 35 14.18 29.55 5.56
N LEU A 36 13.08 28.90 5.92
CA LEU A 36 11.73 29.33 5.56
C LEU A 36 11.18 30.34 6.58
N LEU A 37 11.42 30.11 7.87
CA LEU A 37 11.05 31.03 8.94
C LEU A 37 11.98 30.87 10.16
N ARG A 38 12.18 31.95 10.91
CA ARG A 38 12.94 31.98 12.16
C ARG A 38 12.14 32.72 13.23
N ASN A 39 12.09 32.18 14.44
CA ASN A 39 11.56 32.86 15.61
C ASN A 39 12.61 32.79 16.74
N ASN A 40 13.09 33.94 17.22
CA ASN A 40 14.09 34.00 18.27
C ASN A 40 13.48 34.11 19.68
N ASP A 41 12.17 34.36 19.79
CA ASP A 41 11.48 34.63 21.05
C ASP A 41 11.09 33.33 21.77
N PHE A 42 10.78 32.26 21.01
CA PHE A 42 10.53 30.91 21.53
C PHE A 42 10.90 29.82 20.49
N PRO A 43 11.21 28.59 20.94
CA PRO A 43 11.55 27.46 20.06
C PRO A 43 10.28 26.88 19.40
N PHE A 44 9.69 27.66 18.49
CA PHE A 44 8.37 27.41 17.91
C PHE A 44 8.26 26.13 17.07
N ALA A 45 9.36 25.65 16.50
CA ALA A 45 9.41 24.59 15.50
C ALA A 45 10.21 23.39 16.04
N HIS A 46 9.55 22.53 16.81
CA HIS A 46 10.15 21.35 17.42
C HIS A 46 9.46 20.06 16.92
N GLU A 47 8.15 19.95 17.15
CA GLU A 47 7.39 18.71 16.99
C GLU A 47 6.13 18.87 16.10
N ALA A 48 5.42 17.77 15.85
CA ALA A 48 4.19 17.71 15.03
C ALA A 48 4.26 18.51 13.72
N SER A 49 5.24 18.25 12.87
CA SER A 49 5.24 18.82 11.51
C SER A 49 4.04 18.25 10.73
N VAL A 50 2.94 19.00 10.66
CA VAL A 50 1.66 18.59 10.06
C VAL A 50 1.29 19.59 8.97
N TYR A 51 1.63 19.24 7.73
CA TYR A 51 1.31 20.06 6.56
C TYR A 51 -0.09 19.76 6.07
N VAL A 52 -0.87 20.81 5.82
CA VAL A 52 -2.26 20.75 5.35
C VAL A 52 -2.29 21.17 3.88
N PRO A 53 -2.39 20.21 2.92
CA PRO A 53 -2.25 20.54 1.50
C PRO A 53 -3.38 21.42 0.96
N SER A 54 -4.57 21.41 1.56
CA SER A 54 -5.72 22.19 1.10
C SER A 54 -5.53 23.70 1.28
N THR A 55 -4.76 24.14 2.30
CA THR A 55 -4.49 25.56 2.58
C THR A 55 -3.05 26.00 2.29
N ASP A 56 -2.12 25.07 2.01
CA ASP A 56 -0.66 25.30 1.96
C ASP A 56 -0.13 25.95 3.26
N GLU A 57 -0.62 25.40 4.38
CA GLU A 57 -0.23 25.77 5.74
C GLU A 57 0.45 24.59 6.45
N LEU A 58 1.28 24.90 7.44
CA LEU A 58 1.98 23.95 8.29
C LEU A 58 1.62 24.22 9.75
N PHE A 59 1.06 23.23 10.44
CA PHE A 59 0.92 23.22 11.88
C PHE A 59 2.17 22.57 12.48
N LEU A 60 2.58 23.06 13.65
CA LEU A 60 3.77 22.58 14.38
C LEU A 60 3.67 22.94 15.87
N THR A 61 4.31 22.14 16.71
CA THR A 61 4.40 22.36 18.16
C THR A 61 5.80 22.84 18.56
N SER A 62 5.83 23.72 19.55
CA SER A 62 7.09 24.23 20.11
C SER A 62 7.78 23.20 21.01
N ASN A 63 9.04 23.46 21.35
CA ASN A 63 9.62 22.87 22.56
C ASN A 63 8.97 23.56 23.79
N ILE A 64 9.33 23.15 25.02
CA ILE A 64 8.78 23.72 26.25
C ILE A 64 9.12 25.22 26.32
N PHE A 65 8.10 26.06 26.15
CA PHE A 65 8.19 27.51 26.30
C PHE A 65 7.74 27.91 27.71
N THR A 66 8.70 28.37 28.51
CA THR A 66 8.41 29.05 29.79
C THR A 66 8.03 30.49 29.52
N ASP A 67 6.77 30.84 29.77
CA ASP A 67 6.27 32.20 29.60
C ASP A 67 7.03 33.19 30.51
N PRO A 68 7.62 34.29 29.98
CA PRO A 68 8.54 35.14 30.73
C PRO A 68 7.86 36.07 31.75
N VAL A 69 6.52 36.11 31.81
CA VAL A 69 5.75 36.95 32.73
C VAL A 69 5.16 36.12 33.88
N THR A 70 4.68 34.92 33.59
CA THR A 70 4.05 34.00 34.54
C THR A 70 4.98 32.90 35.04
N ASN A 71 6.11 32.67 34.36
CA ASN A 71 7.06 31.57 34.60
C ASN A 71 6.41 30.17 34.52
N ASN A 72 5.31 30.04 33.78
CA ASN A 72 4.66 28.75 33.54
C ASN A 72 5.22 28.09 32.27
N PRO A 73 5.66 26.82 32.32
CA PRO A 73 6.02 26.07 31.12
C PRO A 73 4.76 25.68 30.34
N SER A 74 4.83 25.73 29.01
CA SER A 74 3.79 25.22 28.11
C SER A 74 4.37 24.88 26.75
N ILE A 75 3.76 23.94 26.02
CA ILE A 75 4.02 23.78 24.58
C ILE A 75 2.92 24.52 23.80
N LYS A 76 3.29 25.22 22.72
CA LYS A 76 2.38 26.00 21.88
C LYS A 76 2.23 25.37 20.50
N ILE A 77 1.00 25.23 20.02
CA ILE A 77 0.72 24.99 18.60
C ILE A 77 0.87 26.31 17.84
N SER A 78 1.57 26.30 16.70
CA SER A 78 1.60 27.43 15.77
C SER A 78 1.18 26.99 14.37
N LYS A 79 0.40 27.82 13.69
CA LYS A 79 0.08 27.69 12.26
C LYS A 79 0.99 28.61 11.46
N VAL A 80 1.59 28.09 10.40
CA VAL A 80 2.53 28.79 9.51
C VAL A 80 1.97 28.75 8.09
N ALA A 81 1.72 29.91 7.49
CA ALA A 81 1.27 30.00 6.11
C ALA A 81 2.46 29.86 5.16
N VAL A 82 2.83 28.62 4.79
CA VAL A 82 4.02 28.33 3.98
C VAL A 82 3.84 28.67 2.48
N GLY A 83 2.59 28.89 2.04
CA GLY A 83 2.29 29.51 0.74
C GLY A 83 2.31 31.05 0.75
N SER A 84 2.25 31.71 1.92
CA SER A 84 2.20 33.18 1.98
C SER A 84 3.57 33.81 1.75
N HIS A 85 3.58 35.01 1.15
CA HIS A 85 4.79 35.76 0.86
C HIS A 85 4.64 37.20 1.42
N PRO A 86 5.32 37.55 2.54
CA PRO A 86 6.22 36.72 3.34
C PRO A 86 5.50 35.55 4.04
N VAL A 87 6.26 34.51 4.40
CA VAL A 87 5.78 33.42 5.27
C VAL A 87 5.59 33.98 6.68
N THR A 88 4.47 33.63 7.33
CA THR A 88 4.16 34.11 8.68
C THR A 88 3.65 32.99 9.57
N SER A 89 4.01 33.04 10.87
CA SER A 89 3.54 32.12 11.92
C SER A 89 2.60 32.83 12.88
N LYS A 90 1.56 32.13 13.34
CA LYS A 90 0.67 32.56 14.43
C LYS A 90 0.50 31.44 15.45
N ILE A 91 0.66 31.75 16.74
CA ILE A 91 0.30 30.83 17.83
C ILE A 91 -1.22 30.62 17.83
N ILE A 92 -1.64 29.36 17.91
CA ILE A 92 -3.03 28.96 18.13
C ILE A 92 -3.27 28.88 19.63
N ASP A 93 -4.40 29.44 20.08
CA ASP A 93 -4.94 29.18 21.41
C ASP A 93 -5.67 27.83 21.35
N SER A 94 -5.24 26.85 22.14
CA SER A 94 -5.70 25.46 22.08
C SER A 94 -5.79 24.89 23.49
N THR A 95 -6.79 24.05 23.73
CA THR A 95 -7.06 23.42 25.02
C THR A 95 -6.35 22.07 25.20
N ILE A 96 -5.53 21.65 24.23
CA ILE A 96 -4.74 20.41 24.33
C ILE A 96 -3.62 20.59 25.37
N PRO A 97 -3.52 19.74 26.40
CA PRO A 97 -2.51 19.87 27.44
C PRO A 97 -1.16 19.33 26.95
N MET A 98 -0.18 20.22 26.84
CA MET A 98 1.20 19.93 26.40
C MET A 98 1.23 19.12 25.08
N PRO A 99 0.76 19.70 23.95
CA PRO A 99 0.69 19.00 22.67
C PRO A 99 2.09 18.67 22.15
N ASN A 100 2.27 17.47 21.61
CA ASN A 100 3.55 16.99 21.08
C ASN A 100 3.45 16.70 19.57
N GLY A 101 3.50 15.43 19.17
CA GLY A 101 3.39 14.96 17.79
C GLY A 101 1.94 14.95 17.29
N GLY A 102 1.75 14.67 16.00
CA GLY A 102 0.44 14.78 15.38
C GLY A 102 0.44 14.46 13.88
N VAL A 103 -0.76 14.23 13.36
CA VAL A 103 -1.00 13.80 11.97
C VAL A 103 -2.34 14.30 11.45
N ASN A 104 -2.42 14.55 10.14
CA ASN A 104 -3.67 14.87 9.44
C ASN A 104 -4.74 13.80 9.72
N HIS A 105 -5.95 14.20 10.11
CA HIS A 105 -7.06 13.26 10.32
C HIS A 105 -8.43 13.93 10.14
N GLY A 106 -9.20 13.44 9.17
CA GLY A 106 -10.49 14.04 8.79
C GLY A 106 -10.30 15.47 8.28
N ASP A 107 -11.22 16.37 8.62
CA ASP A 107 -11.12 17.81 8.34
C ASP A 107 -10.27 18.55 9.41
N GLY A 108 -9.28 17.87 10.00
CA GLY A 108 -8.56 18.33 11.19
C GLY A 108 -7.22 17.62 11.40
N ILE A 109 -6.70 17.74 12.62
CA ILE A 109 -5.42 17.14 13.04
C ILE A 109 -5.64 16.32 14.30
N LEU A 110 -5.12 15.10 14.31
CA LEU A 110 -5.03 14.24 15.49
C LEU A 110 -3.68 14.49 16.17
N PHE A 111 -3.69 15.10 17.34
CA PHE A 111 -2.50 15.41 18.15
C PHE A 111 -2.34 14.44 19.32
N CYS A 112 -1.09 14.17 19.68
CA CYS A 112 -0.72 13.67 21.00
C CYS A 112 -0.70 14.84 22.00
N GLY A 113 -1.44 14.74 23.10
CA GLY A 113 -1.27 15.59 24.28
C GLY A 113 -0.50 14.84 25.36
N GLN A 114 0.65 15.37 25.81
CA GLN A 114 1.43 14.75 26.88
C GLN A 114 0.71 14.82 28.24
N GLY A 115 -0.21 15.77 28.42
CA GLY A 115 -0.92 16.01 29.68
C GLY A 115 -0.11 16.83 30.69
N GLU A 116 -0.65 16.93 31.90
CA GLU A 116 -0.04 17.68 33.02
C GLU A 116 -0.15 16.91 34.34
N LEU A 117 0.29 17.52 35.44
CA LEU A 117 0.09 17.03 36.81
C LEU A 117 -1.40 16.91 37.17
N ASN A 118 -2.24 17.80 36.64
CA ASN A 118 -3.67 17.89 36.93
C ASN A 118 -4.59 17.65 35.71
N ALA A 119 -4.04 17.49 34.51
CA ALA A 119 -4.77 17.24 33.27
C ALA A 119 -4.32 15.91 32.64
N THR A 120 -5.24 15.19 32.01
CA THR A 120 -4.90 13.93 31.33
C THR A 120 -4.09 14.18 30.06
N GLY A 121 -3.12 13.31 29.77
CA GLY A 121 -2.64 13.13 28.40
C GLY A 121 -3.65 12.33 27.58
N GLY A 122 -3.38 12.16 26.29
CA GLY A 122 -4.24 11.39 25.39
C GLY A 122 -4.08 11.79 23.92
N LEU A 123 -4.90 11.20 23.06
CA LEU A 123 -5.09 11.68 21.69
C LEU A 123 -6.22 12.72 21.65
N PHE A 124 -6.00 13.80 20.91
CA PHE A 124 -6.96 14.90 20.76
C PHE A 124 -7.18 15.21 19.27
N GLN A 125 -8.44 15.26 18.84
CA GLN A 125 -8.80 15.74 17.50
C GLN A 125 -8.98 17.25 17.57
N MET A 126 -8.39 18.03 16.65
CA MET A 126 -8.49 19.50 16.59
C MET A 126 -8.90 19.99 15.20
N SER A 127 -9.73 21.04 15.15
CA SER A 127 -10.04 21.78 13.92
C SER A 127 -8.82 22.53 13.37
N ILE A 128 -8.63 22.55 12.04
CA ILE A 128 -7.66 23.43 11.36
C ILE A 128 -8.16 24.88 11.19
N GLU A 129 -9.45 25.11 11.41
CA GLU A 129 -10.10 26.42 11.31
C GLU A 129 -10.46 27.01 12.70
N PRO A 130 -10.44 28.35 12.86
CA PRO A 130 -10.89 29.01 14.08
C PRO A 130 -12.33 28.62 14.47
N PRO A 131 -12.63 28.41 15.77
CA PRO A 131 -11.77 28.76 16.92
C PRO A 131 -10.78 27.65 17.35
N TYR A 132 -10.45 26.69 16.48
CA TYR A 132 -9.49 25.60 16.76
C TYR A 132 -9.94 24.69 17.92
N GLU A 133 -11.24 24.40 17.99
CA GLU A 133 -11.80 23.50 19.01
C GLU A 133 -11.14 22.12 18.96
N SER A 134 -10.95 21.50 20.13
CA SER A 134 -10.40 20.15 20.25
C SER A 134 -11.17 19.28 21.22
N GLU A 135 -11.31 18.00 20.88
CA GLU A 135 -11.95 16.96 21.70
C GLU A 135 -10.96 15.85 22.10
N LEU A 136 -11.12 15.30 23.30
CA LEU A 136 -10.35 14.14 23.78
C LEU A 136 -10.90 12.86 23.14
N VAL A 137 -10.07 12.17 22.35
CA VAL A 137 -10.40 10.93 21.65
C VAL A 137 -10.24 9.71 22.57
N ILE A 138 -9.12 9.64 23.29
CA ILE A 138 -8.80 8.62 24.31
C ILE A 138 -7.70 9.14 25.24
N GLY A 139 -7.87 8.98 26.57
CA GLY A 139 -6.91 9.47 27.59
C GLY A 139 -6.30 8.40 28.49
N ASP A 140 -6.75 7.16 28.40
CA ASP A 140 -6.31 6.06 29.27
C ASP A 140 -6.32 4.69 28.56
N PHE A 141 -5.58 3.75 29.15
CA PHE A 141 -5.61 2.33 28.84
C PHE A 141 -6.32 1.58 29.98
N TYR A 142 -7.63 1.35 29.81
CA TYR A 142 -8.49 0.65 30.77
C TYR A 142 -8.44 1.21 32.21
N GLY A 143 -8.44 2.54 32.34
CA GLY A 143 -8.40 3.28 33.60
C GLY A 143 -6.99 3.66 34.09
N ALA A 144 -5.92 3.14 33.49
CA ALA A 144 -4.56 3.61 33.72
C ALA A 144 -4.22 4.73 32.73
N GLN A 145 -3.88 5.92 33.21
CA GLN A 145 -3.49 7.02 32.33
C GLN A 145 -2.23 6.67 31.52
N PHE A 146 -2.21 7.12 30.26
CA PHE A 146 -0.97 7.18 29.46
C PHE A 146 0.09 8.03 30.16
N ASN A 147 1.35 7.71 29.93
CA ASN A 147 2.50 8.40 30.52
C ASN A 147 2.59 9.83 29.98
N SER A 148 2.85 9.95 28.68
CA SER A 148 2.86 11.18 27.89
C SER A 148 2.98 10.80 26.41
N LEU A 149 1.84 10.82 25.68
CA LEU A 149 1.84 10.43 24.27
C LEU A 149 2.76 11.36 23.46
N ASN A 150 3.60 10.78 22.61
CA ASN A 150 4.65 11.51 21.90
C ASN A 150 4.32 11.69 20.41
N ASP A 151 4.27 10.63 19.60
CA ASP A 151 3.96 10.72 18.16
C ASP A 151 2.85 9.74 17.74
N VAL A 152 2.16 10.04 16.65
CA VAL A 152 0.96 9.31 16.19
C VAL A 152 0.87 9.25 14.66
N VAL A 153 0.39 8.11 14.15
CA VAL A 153 0.06 7.91 12.73
C VAL A 153 -1.32 7.27 12.58
N VAL A 154 -2.04 7.63 11.52
CA VAL A 154 -3.30 6.97 11.12
C VAL A 154 -2.98 5.96 10.02
N HIS A 155 -3.39 4.71 10.23
CA HIS A 155 -3.26 3.61 9.27
C HIS A 155 -4.50 3.55 8.37
N SER A 156 -4.42 2.99 7.16
CA SER A 156 -5.50 3.08 6.14
C SER A 156 -6.83 2.44 6.56
N ASP A 157 -6.80 1.45 7.47
CA ASP A 157 -7.98 0.86 8.13
C ASP A 157 -8.72 1.82 9.07
N GLY A 158 -8.23 3.04 9.26
CA GLY A 158 -8.78 4.06 10.14
C GLY A 158 -8.31 3.97 11.59
N SER A 159 -7.42 3.04 11.94
CA SER A 159 -6.88 2.93 13.30
C SER A 159 -5.72 3.88 13.57
N PHE A 160 -5.64 4.36 14.82
CA PHE A 160 -4.63 5.32 15.28
C PHE A 160 -3.54 4.56 16.03
N TRP A 161 -2.29 4.75 15.62
CA TRP A 161 -1.12 4.08 16.19
C TRP A 161 -0.20 5.11 16.82
N PHE A 162 0.16 4.93 18.09
CA PHE A 162 0.82 5.97 18.87
C PHE A 162 1.79 5.41 19.92
N THR A 163 2.72 6.26 20.33
CA THR A 163 3.81 5.93 21.28
C THR A 163 3.60 6.62 22.63
N ASP A 164 3.89 5.89 23.72
CA ASP A 164 3.72 6.40 25.10
C ASP A 164 5.02 6.36 25.93
N PRO A 165 6.03 7.19 25.59
CA PRO A 165 7.23 7.36 26.39
C PRO A 165 6.99 8.20 27.65
N THR A 166 7.89 8.10 28.63
CA THR A 166 7.82 8.86 29.90
C THR A 166 8.48 10.24 29.89
N TYR A 167 8.56 10.94 28.75
CA TYR A 167 9.30 12.22 28.66
C TYR A 167 8.83 13.27 29.67
N ALA A 168 7.52 13.54 29.73
CA ALA A 168 6.94 14.56 30.60
C ALA A 168 7.18 14.33 32.10
N TYR A 169 7.35 13.07 32.52
CA TYR A 169 7.71 12.73 33.90
C TYR A 169 9.15 13.15 34.22
N HIS A 170 10.09 12.87 33.32
CA HIS A 170 11.48 13.32 33.46
C HIS A 170 11.60 14.85 33.38
N GLN A 171 10.78 15.47 32.53
CA GLN A 171 10.65 16.93 32.41
C GLN A 171 9.83 17.57 33.55
N GLY A 172 9.31 16.77 34.50
CA GLY A 172 8.73 17.23 35.75
C GLY A 172 7.28 17.74 35.70
N PHE A 173 6.58 17.62 34.56
CA PHE A 173 5.20 18.09 34.39
C PHE A 173 4.13 16.99 34.29
N ARG A 174 4.51 15.71 34.28
CA ARG A 174 3.59 14.56 34.51
C ARG A 174 3.90 13.82 35.82
N PRO A 175 2.89 13.19 36.46
CA PRO A 175 3.11 12.37 37.65
C PRO A 175 3.88 11.09 37.32
N THR A 176 4.24 10.31 38.35
CA THR A 176 4.93 9.02 38.17
C THR A 176 4.15 8.11 37.20
N PRO A 177 4.81 7.57 36.15
CA PRO A 177 4.25 6.65 35.17
C PRO A 177 3.49 5.47 35.77
N GLN A 178 2.38 5.11 35.14
CA GLN A 178 1.55 3.94 35.51
C GLN A 178 1.63 2.81 34.49
N LEU A 179 2.12 3.09 33.27
CA LEU A 179 2.24 2.14 32.17
C LEU A 179 3.71 2.00 31.74
N PRO A 180 4.14 0.85 31.17
CA PRO A 180 5.46 0.71 30.57
C PRO A 180 5.57 1.54 29.28
N ASN A 181 6.80 1.86 28.86
CA ASN A 181 7.07 2.49 27.56
C ASN A 181 6.67 1.55 26.40
N GLN A 182 5.55 1.86 25.75
CA GLN A 182 4.86 0.96 24.80
C GLN A 182 4.31 1.69 23.58
N VAL A 183 3.93 0.89 22.57
CA VAL A 183 3.22 1.34 21.36
C VAL A 183 1.82 0.72 21.33
N TYR A 184 0.83 1.54 21.03
CA TYR A 184 -0.59 1.20 21.06
C TYR A 184 -1.24 1.35 19.68
N ARG A 185 -2.33 0.60 19.46
CA ARG A 185 -3.33 0.84 18.41
C ARG A 185 -4.67 1.11 19.08
N PHE A 186 -5.35 2.16 18.64
CA PHE A 186 -6.74 2.45 18.98
C PHE A 186 -7.60 2.40 17.71
N ASP A 187 -8.70 1.67 17.77
CA ASP A 187 -9.72 1.63 16.73
C ASP A 187 -10.85 2.60 17.11
N PRO A 188 -11.04 3.72 16.39
CA PRO A 188 -12.05 4.71 16.73
C PRO A 188 -13.49 4.25 16.46
N ALA A 189 -13.70 3.18 15.69
CA ALA A 189 -15.02 2.62 15.39
C ALA A 189 -15.47 1.59 16.45
N THR A 190 -14.58 0.68 16.86
CA THR A 190 -14.89 -0.30 17.92
C THR A 190 -14.56 0.20 19.34
N LYS A 191 -13.85 1.32 19.46
CA LYS A 191 -13.27 1.87 20.70
C LYS A 191 -12.29 0.91 21.40
N ASN A 192 -11.75 -0.07 20.67
CA ASN A 192 -10.77 -1.02 21.18
C ASN A 192 -9.37 -0.38 21.20
N VAL A 193 -8.73 -0.33 22.37
CA VAL A 193 -7.31 0.06 22.53
C VAL A 193 -6.49 -1.17 22.90
N ARG A 194 -5.37 -1.39 22.20
CA ARG A 194 -4.50 -2.54 22.45
C ARG A 194 -3.03 -2.15 22.38
N ILE A 195 -2.23 -2.76 23.24
CA ILE A 195 -0.76 -2.74 23.11
C ILE A 195 -0.38 -3.56 21.86
N MET A 196 0.57 -3.03 21.09
CA MET A 196 1.04 -3.59 19.82
C MET A 196 2.51 -3.99 19.84
N ALA A 197 3.35 -3.25 20.56
CA ALA A 197 4.75 -3.58 20.78
C ALA A 197 5.26 -3.01 22.12
N ASP A 198 6.22 -3.72 22.72
CA ASP A 198 6.88 -3.36 23.98
C ASP A 198 8.40 -3.60 23.88
N GLY A 199 9.10 -3.53 25.02
CA GLY A 199 10.55 -3.72 25.08
C GLY A 199 11.35 -2.56 24.46
N PHE A 200 10.77 -1.36 24.44
CA PHE A 200 11.45 -0.12 24.10
C PHE A 200 12.08 0.52 25.34
N GLY A 201 13.16 1.27 25.14
CA GLY A 201 13.66 2.19 26.16
C GLY A 201 12.78 3.44 26.25
N ARG A 202 12.52 4.10 25.11
CA ARG A 202 11.56 5.20 24.91
C ARG A 202 11.06 5.16 23.45
N PRO A 203 9.84 4.66 23.16
CA PRO A 203 9.30 4.73 21.81
C PRO A 203 8.96 6.18 21.49
N ASN A 204 9.31 6.66 20.29
CA ASN A 204 9.12 8.06 19.89
C ASN A 204 8.35 8.13 18.56
N GLY A 205 8.97 8.43 17.44
CA GLY A 205 8.35 8.47 16.13
C GLY A 205 7.84 7.10 15.67
N ILE A 206 6.70 7.10 14.97
CA ILE A 206 6.09 5.91 14.37
C ILE A 206 5.60 6.21 12.94
N CYS A 207 5.91 5.33 12.00
CA CYS A 207 5.38 5.38 10.64
C CYS A 207 5.28 3.98 10.01
N PHE A 208 4.56 3.87 8.89
CA PHE A 208 4.39 2.65 8.11
C PHE A 208 5.11 2.73 6.75
N SER A 209 5.44 1.58 6.16
CA SER A 209 5.80 1.48 4.73
C SER A 209 4.62 1.89 3.82
N PRO A 210 4.86 2.26 2.55
CA PRO A 210 3.78 2.66 1.62
C PRO A 210 2.74 1.58 1.35
N ASP A 211 3.07 0.32 1.63
CA ASP A 211 2.17 -0.84 1.53
C ASP A 211 1.59 -1.30 2.88
N GLU A 212 1.85 -0.52 3.93
CA GLU A 212 1.54 -0.68 5.37
C GLU A 212 1.97 -1.99 6.05
N LYS A 213 2.69 -2.89 5.35
CA LYS A 213 3.11 -4.19 5.92
C LYS A 213 4.31 -4.10 6.86
N THR A 214 5.03 -2.98 6.91
CA THR A 214 6.13 -2.75 7.85
C THR A 214 5.85 -1.52 8.71
N ALA A 215 5.88 -1.67 10.04
CA ALA A 215 5.89 -0.56 10.98
C ALA A 215 7.33 -0.23 11.38
N TYR A 216 7.71 1.04 11.32
CA TYR A 216 8.98 1.57 11.81
C TYR A 216 8.73 2.42 13.06
N ILE A 217 9.46 2.12 14.13
CA ILE A 217 9.32 2.80 15.43
C ILE A 217 10.72 3.18 15.93
N THR A 218 10.92 4.43 16.34
CA THR A 218 12.19 4.90 16.89
C THR A 218 12.28 4.67 18.40
N ASP A 219 13.48 4.36 18.89
CA ASP A 219 13.81 4.21 20.31
C ASP A 219 14.95 5.17 20.69
N THR A 220 14.59 6.18 21.47
CA THR A 220 15.40 7.38 21.77
C THR A 220 16.09 7.34 23.13
N ALA A 221 16.04 6.21 23.85
CA ALA A 221 16.39 6.13 25.27
C ALA A 221 17.81 6.54 25.68
N LYS A 222 18.71 6.77 24.71
CA LYS A 222 19.97 7.51 24.88
C LYS A 222 19.78 8.94 25.40
N VAL A 223 18.61 9.55 25.23
CA VAL A 223 18.21 10.80 25.90
C VAL A 223 17.07 10.53 26.88
N ALA A 224 17.05 11.23 28.01
CA ALA A 224 15.98 11.09 29.00
C ALA A 224 14.83 12.11 28.85
N GLY A 225 15.02 13.18 28.06
CA GLY A 225 14.10 14.31 27.93
C GLY A 225 14.40 15.48 28.88
N ASP A 226 15.17 15.24 29.94
CA ASP A 226 15.64 16.22 30.93
C ASP A 226 17.06 16.78 30.62
N GLY A 227 17.59 16.49 29.43
CA GLY A 227 18.95 16.82 29.01
C GLY A 227 20.02 15.80 29.42
N THR A 228 19.72 14.83 30.29
CA THR A 228 20.65 13.73 30.58
C THR A 228 20.71 12.73 29.43
N THR A 229 21.89 12.12 29.24
CA THR A 229 22.13 11.14 28.17
C THR A 229 22.91 9.93 28.66
N ASP A 230 22.63 8.77 28.08
CA ASP A 230 23.32 7.50 28.35
C ASP A 230 23.67 6.82 27.01
N PRO A 231 24.94 6.81 26.58
CA PRO A 231 25.36 6.23 25.31
C PRO A 231 25.28 4.70 25.27
N THR A 232 24.90 4.03 26.36
CA THR A 232 24.64 2.58 26.40
C THR A 232 23.20 2.20 26.04
N LYS A 233 22.32 3.19 25.84
CA LYS A 233 20.90 3.00 25.52
C LYS A 233 20.61 3.14 24.02
N PRO A 234 19.44 2.63 23.55
CA PRO A 234 19.00 2.79 22.17
C PRO A 234 19.08 4.23 21.62
N ALA A 235 19.47 4.28 20.35
CA ALA A 235 19.40 5.43 19.46
C ALA A 235 19.04 4.86 18.07
N THR A 236 17.93 4.13 18.04
CA THR A 236 17.75 2.97 17.16
C THR A 236 16.36 2.95 16.55
N ILE A 237 16.28 2.72 15.25
CA ILE A 237 15.02 2.47 14.55
C ILE A 237 14.79 0.95 14.53
N TYR A 238 13.62 0.51 14.98
CA TYR A 238 13.17 -0.88 14.88
C TYR A 238 12.10 -1.02 13.80
N ALA A 239 12.17 -2.10 13.03
CA ALA A 239 11.12 -2.49 12.10
C ALA A 239 10.37 -3.73 12.61
N TYR A 240 9.09 -3.81 12.28
CA TYR A 240 8.17 -4.90 12.61
C TYR A 240 7.31 -5.21 11.39
N ASP A 241 6.96 -6.48 11.18
CA ASP A 241 5.98 -6.84 10.15
C ASP A 241 4.57 -6.75 10.73
N LEU A 242 3.64 -6.11 10.02
CA LEU A 242 2.22 -6.11 10.34
C LEU A 242 1.55 -7.34 9.71
N THR A 243 0.91 -8.15 10.54
CA THR A 243 0.21 -9.37 10.10
C THR A 243 -1.05 -9.62 10.91
N THR A 244 -1.98 -10.42 10.37
CA THR A 244 -3.20 -10.83 11.08
C THR A 244 -2.96 -12.13 11.84
N ILE A 245 -3.25 -12.15 13.13
CA ILE A 245 -3.16 -13.35 14.00
C ILE A 245 -4.52 -13.54 14.68
N HIS A 246 -5.12 -14.72 14.52
CA HIS A 246 -6.47 -15.04 15.04
C HIS A 246 -7.59 -14.05 14.63
N GLY A 247 -7.41 -13.33 13.51
CA GLY A 247 -8.33 -12.31 13.01
C GLY A 247 -7.94 -10.87 13.39
N GLU A 248 -6.97 -10.68 14.29
CA GLU A 248 -6.56 -9.38 14.82
C GLU A 248 -5.23 -8.90 14.23
N PRO A 249 -5.05 -7.60 13.93
CA PRO A 249 -3.74 -7.05 13.54
C PRO A 249 -2.72 -7.26 14.66
N SER A 250 -1.46 -7.51 14.30
CA SER A 250 -0.35 -7.80 15.22
C SER A 250 0.99 -7.42 14.61
N LEU A 251 1.89 -6.83 15.41
CA LEU A 251 3.28 -6.60 15.02
C LEU A 251 4.14 -7.82 15.38
N VAL A 252 4.93 -8.31 14.43
CA VAL A 252 5.86 -9.44 14.62
C VAL A 252 7.25 -9.13 14.07
N ASN A 253 8.19 -10.07 14.19
CA ASN A 253 9.52 -10.01 13.57
C ASN A 253 10.31 -8.71 13.85
N ARG A 254 10.28 -8.24 15.12
CA ARG A 254 11.07 -7.10 15.60
C ARG A 254 12.54 -7.27 15.21
N ARG A 255 13.05 -6.33 14.43
CA ARG A 255 14.43 -6.27 13.95
C ARG A 255 14.97 -4.86 14.10
N VAL A 256 16.29 -4.73 14.28
CA VAL A 256 16.96 -3.43 14.11
C VAL A 256 16.89 -3.08 12.62
N PHE A 257 16.40 -1.88 12.30
CA PHE A 257 16.44 -1.32 10.96
C PHE A 257 17.70 -0.47 10.77
N ALA A 258 17.93 0.47 11.70
CA ALA A 258 19.09 1.36 11.71
C ALA A 258 19.46 1.78 13.14
N MET A 259 20.70 2.22 13.34
CA MET A 259 21.14 2.93 14.55
C MET A 259 21.87 4.20 14.11
N VAL A 260 21.53 5.34 14.71
CA VAL A 260 22.07 6.65 14.28
C VAL A 260 23.40 6.94 14.96
N ASN A 261 24.30 7.60 14.25
CA ASN A 261 25.60 8.01 14.81
C ASN A 261 25.59 9.39 15.50
N ALA A 262 24.53 10.20 15.30
CA ALA A 262 24.41 11.56 15.81
C ALA A 262 23.03 11.79 16.45
N GLY A 263 23.00 12.30 17.69
CA GLY A 263 21.76 12.43 18.46
C GLY A 263 21.06 11.09 18.71
N VAL A 264 19.75 11.06 18.45
CA VAL A 264 18.84 9.90 18.44
C VAL A 264 17.94 10.02 17.20
N PRO A 265 17.36 8.91 16.68
CA PRO A 265 16.30 9.01 15.67
C PRO A 265 15.02 9.43 16.39
N ASP A 266 14.55 10.62 16.08
CA ASP A 266 13.42 11.28 16.74
C ASP A 266 12.15 11.02 15.88
N GLY A 267 11.47 12.05 15.38
CA GLY A 267 10.37 11.89 14.42
C GLY A 267 10.79 11.18 13.13
N ILE A 268 9.90 10.37 12.54
CA ILE A 268 10.19 9.44 11.43
C ILE A 268 9.09 9.46 10.36
N LYS A 269 9.45 9.38 9.08
CA LYS A 269 8.51 9.31 7.93
C LYS A 269 9.09 8.41 6.81
N VAL A 270 8.28 8.05 5.83
CA VAL A 270 8.67 7.23 4.65
C VAL A 270 8.20 7.90 3.36
N ASP A 271 8.96 7.81 2.28
CA ASP A 271 8.52 8.22 0.93
C ASP A 271 7.83 7.09 0.16
N MET A 272 7.27 7.40 -1.02
CA MET A 272 6.57 6.42 -1.87
C MET A 272 7.44 5.25 -2.37
N ASP A 273 8.76 5.42 -2.46
CA ASP A 273 9.73 4.35 -2.81
C ASP A 273 10.09 3.46 -1.60
N GLY A 274 9.57 3.80 -0.41
CA GLY A 274 9.83 3.10 0.85
C GLY A 274 11.12 3.49 1.54
N ASN A 275 11.81 4.56 1.11
CA ASN A 275 12.97 5.07 1.83
C ASN A 275 12.50 5.70 3.14
N VAL A 276 13.21 5.39 4.23
CA VAL A 276 12.88 5.83 5.58
C VAL A 276 13.73 7.05 5.94
N TYR A 277 13.10 8.06 6.51
CA TYR A 277 13.71 9.34 6.89
C TYR A 277 13.50 9.54 8.39
N ALA A 278 14.50 10.02 9.13
CA ALA A 278 14.35 10.38 10.54
C ALA A 278 15.07 11.68 10.90
N GLY A 279 14.46 12.44 11.82
CA GLY A 279 15.12 13.53 12.55
C GLY A 279 16.26 12.98 13.39
N CYS A 280 17.44 13.61 13.32
CA CYS A 280 18.67 13.19 13.98
C CYS A 280 19.48 14.40 14.46
N GLY A 281 20.48 14.17 15.32
CA GLY A 281 21.24 15.25 15.99
C GLY A 281 22.13 16.13 15.10
N ASP A 282 22.26 15.80 13.81
CA ASP A 282 22.99 16.56 12.79
C ASP A 282 22.15 16.86 11.53
N GLY A 283 20.85 16.51 11.51
CA GLY A 283 19.92 16.80 10.41
C GLY A 283 18.93 15.67 10.16
N ILE A 284 18.46 15.51 8.92
CA ILE A 284 17.67 14.34 8.49
C ILE A 284 18.61 13.25 7.97
N HIS A 285 18.46 12.01 8.44
CA HIS A 285 19.12 10.83 7.86
C HIS A 285 18.12 10.10 6.96
N VAL A 286 18.62 9.51 5.87
CA VAL A 286 17.80 8.79 4.89
C VAL A 286 18.38 7.40 4.63
N TRP A 287 17.53 6.37 4.75
CA TRP A 287 17.87 4.96 4.53
C TRP A 287 16.96 4.35 3.46
N SER A 288 17.49 3.43 2.67
CA SER A 288 16.69 2.58 1.79
C SER A 288 15.77 1.63 2.59
N PRO A 289 14.73 1.03 1.97
CA PRO A 289 13.85 0.04 2.62
C PRO A 289 14.58 -1.13 3.32
N GLY A 290 15.84 -1.40 2.96
CA GLY A 290 16.70 -2.41 3.57
C GLY A 290 17.58 -1.94 4.73
N GLY A 291 17.40 -0.72 5.25
CA GLY A 291 18.19 -0.16 6.37
C GLY A 291 19.59 0.33 6.00
N VAL A 292 20.00 0.27 4.73
CA VAL A 292 21.27 0.85 4.26
C VAL A 292 21.11 2.36 4.13
N ILE A 293 21.97 3.13 4.81
CA ILE A 293 22.00 4.59 4.76
C ILE A 293 22.35 5.08 3.34
N LEU A 294 21.54 5.99 2.82
CA LEU A 294 21.71 6.59 1.50
C LEU A 294 22.41 7.94 1.61
N GLY A 295 21.95 8.78 2.54
CA GLY A 295 22.46 10.13 2.68
C GLY A 295 21.97 10.84 3.94
N LYS A 296 22.40 12.10 4.07
CA LYS A 296 21.92 13.04 5.08
C LYS A 296 21.62 14.40 4.47
N ILE A 297 20.62 15.06 5.02
CA ILE A 297 20.37 16.51 4.85
C ILE A 297 20.78 17.16 6.17
N LEU A 298 21.98 17.73 6.21
CA LEU A 298 22.60 18.25 7.42
C LEU A 298 21.93 19.56 7.86
N VAL A 299 21.54 19.64 9.13
CA VAL A 299 20.96 20.84 9.74
C VAL A 299 21.69 21.11 11.05
N LYS A 300 22.24 22.32 11.21
CA LYS A 300 23.02 22.66 12.41
C LYS A 300 22.09 22.68 13.64
N GLY A 301 22.40 21.83 14.62
CA GLY A 301 21.57 21.61 15.81
C GLY A 301 20.61 20.42 15.68
N GLY A 302 20.60 19.73 14.54
CA GLY A 302 19.75 18.56 14.31
C GLY A 302 18.34 18.90 13.82
N ALA A 303 17.49 17.88 13.79
CA ALA A 303 16.07 18.00 13.50
C ALA A 303 15.28 17.07 14.43
N ALA A 304 14.22 17.58 15.07
CA ALA A 304 13.36 16.80 15.96
C ALA A 304 12.25 16.09 15.17
N ASN A 305 11.38 16.85 14.47
CA ASN A 305 10.41 16.28 13.53
C ASN A 305 10.45 17.00 12.16
N PHE A 306 9.77 16.44 11.17
CA PHE A 306 9.71 16.96 9.80
C PHE A 306 8.49 16.41 9.04
N SER A 307 8.10 17.08 7.97
CA SER A 307 7.06 16.62 7.04
C SER A 307 7.45 16.84 5.60
N PHE A 308 7.00 15.93 4.73
CA PHE A 308 7.01 16.19 3.29
C PHE A 308 6.00 17.31 2.97
N GLY A 309 6.43 18.26 2.14
CA GLY A 309 5.60 19.25 1.47
C GLY A 309 5.33 18.84 0.01
N ARG A 310 4.41 19.53 -0.67
CA ARG A 310 4.22 19.37 -2.13
C ARG A 310 5.52 19.54 -2.91
N ASN A 311 5.66 18.81 -4.02
CA ASN A 311 6.71 18.93 -5.04
C ASN A 311 8.13 18.76 -4.49
N GLY A 312 8.41 17.69 -3.74
CA GLY A 312 9.75 17.43 -3.21
C GLY A 312 10.23 18.38 -2.10
N ARG A 313 9.35 19.21 -1.53
CA ARG A 313 9.68 19.99 -0.33
C ARG A 313 9.75 19.07 0.89
N ILE A 314 10.62 19.35 1.85
CA ILE A 314 10.55 18.82 3.21
C ILE A 314 10.67 19.98 4.20
N PHE A 315 9.68 20.14 5.08
CA PHE A 315 9.69 21.11 6.18
C PHE A 315 10.36 20.48 7.40
N ILE A 316 11.45 21.06 7.88
CA ILE A 316 12.30 20.48 8.93
C ILE A 316 12.28 21.39 10.17
N LEU A 317 12.00 20.80 11.34
CA LEU A 317 11.84 21.50 12.61
C LEU A 317 13.16 21.49 13.41
N ASN A 318 13.67 22.67 13.74
CA ASN A 318 14.99 22.91 14.34
C ASN A 318 14.89 24.04 15.40
N GLU A 319 14.10 23.81 16.44
CA GLU A 319 13.82 24.69 17.58
C GLU A 319 13.30 26.09 17.18
N HIS A 320 14.23 27.01 16.94
CA HIS A 320 14.00 28.42 16.59
C HIS A 320 13.93 28.65 15.08
N ILE A 321 14.05 27.60 14.27
CA ILE A 321 14.12 27.66 12.81
C ILE A 321 13.21 26.60 12.18
N LEU A 322 12.37 27.05 11.25
CA LEU A 322 11.71 26.19 10.27
C LEU A 322 12.54 26.25 8.98
N TRP A 323 13.14 25.13 8.61
CA TRP A 323 13.87 24.99 7.34
C TRP A 323 12.96 24.37 6.28
N VAL A 324 13.28 24.63 5.01
CA VAL A 324 12.77 23.85 3.88
C VAL A 324 13.94 23.24 3.12
N ALA A 325 13.93 21.92 2.96
CA ALA A 325 14.75 21.25 1.95
C ALA A 325 13.93 21.12 0.65
N GLN A 326 14.56 21.33 -0.49
CA GLN A 326 14.02 21.02 -1.81
C GLN A 326 14.79 19.83 -2.38
N LEU A 327 14.06 18.78 -2.75
CA LEU A 327 14.54 17.54 -3.36
C LEU A 327 14.03 17.43 -4.81
N GLY A 328 14.12 16.24 -5.42
CA GLY A 328 13.42 15.93 -6.68
C GLY A 328 11.92 16.13 -6.51
N ASP A 329 11.25 16.71 -7.50
CA ASP A 329 9.83 17.11 -7.40
C ASP A 329 8.85 15.91 -7.37
N TRP A 330 9.34 14.72 -7.72
CA TRP A 330 8.68 13.42 -7.56
C TRP A 330 8.68 12.86 -6.13
N ILE A 331 9.39 13.47 -5.18
CA ILE A 331 9.45 12.98 -3.79
C ILE A 331 8.21 13.42 -3.00
N GLU A 332 7.35 12.45 -2.70
CA GLU A 332 6.10 12.60 -1.95
C GLU A 332 5.97 11.55 -0.83
N SER A 333 5.08 11.81 0.13
CA SER A 333 4.71 10.86 1.20
C SER A 333 3.38 10.14 0.87
N PRO A 334 3.20 8.87 1.30
CA PRO A 334 1.93 8.14 1.14
C PRO A 334 0.67 8.88 1.64
N VAL A 335 0.82 9.76 2.62
CA VAL A 335 -0.29 10.59 3.15
C VAL A 335 -0.88 11.49 2.04
N TYR A 336 -0.07 11.95 1.08
CA TYR A 336 -0.52 12.79 -0.03
C TYR A 336 -1.46 12.06 -0.98
N LEU A 337 -1.17 10.81 -1.34
CA LEU A 337 -2.09 10.02 -2.16
C LEU A 337 -3.40 9.79 -1.41
N ILE A 338 -3.35 9.45 -0.13
CA ILE A 338 -4.56 9.20 0.66
C ILE A 338 -5.39 10.48 0.84
N GLU A 339 -4.79 11.65 1.10
CA GLU A 339 -5.51 12.92 1.22
C GLU A 339 -6.02 13.47 -0.13
N THR A 340 -5.27 13.32 -1.22
CA THR A 340 -5.75 13.75 -2.54
C THR A 340 -6.84 12.81 -3.05
N MET A 341 -6.74 11.49 -2.85
CA MET A 341 -7.82 10.55 -3.14
C MET A 341 -9.03 10.78 -2.23
N ARG A 342 -8.86 11.00 -0.92
CA ARG A 342 -9.95 11.40 -0.01
C ARG A 342 -10.57 12.73 -0.42
N SER A 343 -9.79 13.72 -0.85
CA SER A 343 -10.32 15.00 -1.33
C SER A 343 -11.09 14.83 -2.64
N LEU A 344 -10.64 13.97 -3.55
CA LEU A 344 -11.36 13.64 -4.78
C LEU A 344 -12.67 12.88 -4.49
N LEU A 345 -12.65 11.95 -3.53
CA LEU A 345 -13.85 11.26 -3.02
C LEU A 345 -14.81 12.21 -2.29
N SER A 346 -14.31 13.11 -1.44
CA SER A 346 -15.13 14.13 -0.75
C SER A 346 -15.65 15.18 -1.72
N LEU A 347 -14.93 15.53 -2.79
CA LEU A 347 -15.46 16.37 -3.88
C LEU A 347 -16.56 15.64 -4.68
N LEU A 348 -16.45 14.32 -4.86
CA LEU A 348 -17.53 13.49 -5.41
C LEU A 348 -18.77 13.44 -4.50
N PHE A 349 -18.62 13.58 -3.17
CA PHE A 349 -19.75 13.53 -2.22
C PHE A 349 -20.33 14.89 -1.77
N LEU A 350 -19.52 15.97 -1.70
CA LEU A 350 -19.94 17.31 -1.26
C LEU A 350 -20.03 18.33 -2.40
N GLY A 351 -19.20 18.18 -3.44
CA GLY A 351 -19.23 19.03 -4.64
C GLY A 351 -20.28 18.59 -5.66
N LEU A 352 -20.70 17.33 -5.61
CA LEU A 352 -21.78 16.78 -6.41
C LEU A 352 -22.90 16.21 -5.54
N SER A 353 -23.77 17.13 -5.12
CA SER A 353 -25.15 16.96 -5.60
C SER A 353 -25.13 16.89 -7.12
N ILE A 354 -24.86 15.70 -7.68
CA ILE A 354 -25.37 15.34 -9.00
C ILE A 354 -26.86 15.66 -8.88
N PRO A 355 -27.42 16.55 -9.72
CA PRO A 355 -28.86 16.59 -9.87
C PRO A 355 -29.20 15.24 -10.48
N VAL A 356 -29.51 14.25 -9.62
CA VAL A 356 -29.77 12.87 -10.04
C VAL A 356 -30.77 12.99 -11.16
N VAL A 357 -30.32 12.68 -12.38
CA VAL A 357 -31.14 12.81 -13.57
C VAL A 357 -32.20 11.74 -13.38
N HIS A 358 -33.36 12.16 -12.87
CA HIS A 358 -34.40 11.23 -12.46
C HIS A 358 -34.75 10.36 -13.67
N ALA A 359 -35.15 9.11 -13.42
CA ALA A 359 -35.48 8.12 -14.44
C ALA A 359 -36.80 8.44 -15.21
N GLN A 360 -36.97 9.70 -15.58
CA GLN A 360 -38.08 10.34 -16.29
C GLN A 360 -37.63 11.50 -17.19
N ASN A 361 -36.35 11.91 -17.18
CA ASN A 361 -35.81 12.85 -18.17
C ASN A 361 -35.63 12.13 -19.52
N SER A 362 -35.98 12.79 -20.63
CA SER A 362 -35.86 12.21 -21.97
C SER A 362 -34.40 12.12 -22.43
N ASP A 363 -34.08 11.16 -23.29
CA ASP A 363 -32.74 10.95 -23.85
C ASP A 363 -32.20 12.23 -24.49
N SER A 364 -33.06 13.02 -25.12
CA SER A 364 -32.71 14.33 -25.70
C SER A 364 -32.20 15.34 -24.67
N GLN A 365 -32.70 15.30 -23.43
CA GLN A 365 -32.23 16.15 -22.33
C GLN A 365 -30.90 15.64 -21.76
N VAL A 366 -30.75 14.33 -21.60
CA VAL A 366 -29.49 13.72 -21.12
C VAL A 366 -28.36 13.96 -22.12
N LEU A 367 -28.61 13.73 -23.41
CA LEU A 367 -27.69 14.01 -24.51
C LEU A 367 -27.26 15.49 -24.54
N ALA A 368 -28.19 16.43 -24.36
CA ALA A 368 -27.89 17.86 -24.34
C ALA A 368 -27.02 18.27 -23.13
N TYR A 369 -27.27 17.69 -21.95
CA TYR A 369 -26.46 17.93 -20.74
C TYR A 369 -25.07 17.28 -20.83
N TYR A 370 -24.96 16.10 -21.42
CA TYR A 370 -23.67 15.42 -21.61
C TYR A 370 -22.81 16.15 -22.66
N ALA A 371 -23.44 16.69 -23.71
CA ALA A 371 -22.81 17.52 -24.75
C ALA A 371 -22.23 18.86 -24.25
N THR A 372 -22.58 19.31 -23.04
CA THR A 372 -21.99 20.49 -22.39
C THR A 372 -21.04 20.13 -21.25
N SER A 373 -21.30 19.03 -20.52
CA SER A 373 -20.47 18.59 -19.38
C SER A 373 -19.25 17.72 -19.75
N GLY A 374 -19.19 17.18 -20.97
CA GLY A 374 -18.06 16.33 -21.41
C GLY A 374 -18.19 14.85 -21.02
N ASN A 375 -19.39 14.45 -20.58
CA ASN A 375 -19.73 13.07 -20.27
C ASN A 375 -20.27 12.33 -21.50
N CYS A 376 -20.29 11.01 -21.44
CA CYS A 376 -20.74 10.10 -22.51
C CYS A 376 -21.32 8.80 -21.91
N PHE A 377 -21.88 7.92 -22.74
CA PHE A 377 -22.61 6.74 -22.24
C PHE A 377 -21.79 5.46 -22.46
N MET A 378 -21.45 4.78 -21.36
CA MET A 378 -20.85 3.45 -21.37
C MET A 378 -21.96 2.41 -21.24
N TYR A 379 -22.37 1.79 -22.35
CA TYR A 379 -23.40 0.75 -22.35
C TYR A 379 -22.86 -0.59 -21.87
N LEU A 380 -23.62 -1.27 -21.00
CA LEU A 380 -23.32 -2.64 -20.53
C LEU A 380 -23.82 -3.70 -21.52
N ASP A 381 -24.98 -3.45 -22.13
CA ASP A 381 -25.60 -4.32 -23.11
C ASP A 381 -25.18 -3.95 -24.55
N LYS A 382 -25.85 -4.51 -25.57
CA LYS A 382 -25.70 -4.13 -27.00
C LYS A 382 -26.31 -2.75 -27.33
N GLY A 383 -26.02 -1.74 -26.52
CA GLY A 383 -26.52 -0.38 -26.66
C GLY A 383 -25.96 0.37 -27.87
N ASN A 384 -26.56 1.53 -28.15
CA ASN A 384 -26.29 2.28 -29.38
C ASN A 384 -24.93 3.00 -29.34
N ARG A 385 -23.91 2.40 -29.96
CA ARG A 385 -22.53 2.95 -30.06
C ARG A 385 -22.45 4.35 -30.69
N GLN A 386 -23.43 4.78 -31.49
CA GLN A 386 -23.46 6.14 -32.03
C GLN A 386 -24.00 7.17 -31.03
N LYS A 387 -24.99 6.76 -30.20
CA LYS A 387 -25.54 7.50 -29.06
C LYS A 387 -24.53 7.61 -27.92
N ALA A 388 -23.75 6.55 -27.70
CA ALA A 388 -22.66 6.49 -26.72
C ALA A 388 -21.67 7.66 -26.82
N SER A 389 -21.25 8.00 -28.05
CA SER A 389 -20.22 9.00 -28.34
C SER A 389 -20.76 10.32 -28.93
N SER A 390 -22.08 10.47 -29.13
CA SER A 390 -22.65 11.69 -29.71
C SER A 390 -22.50 12.95 -28.84
N PRO A 391 -22.46 12.90 -27.48
CA PRO A 391 -22.10 14.07 -26.67
C PRO A 391 -20.71 14.62 -27.02
N CYS A 392 -19.73 13.74 -27.21
CA CYS A 392 -18.34 14.10 -27.48
C CYS A 392 -18.19 14.84 -28.81
N LYS A 393 -19.01 14.49 -29.81
CA LYS A 393 -19.09 15.20 -31.10
C LYS A 393 -19.55 16.66 -30.98
N THR A 394 -20.17 17.04 -29.86
CA THR A 394 -20.61 18.41 -29.55
C THR A 394 -19.70 19.09 -28.52
N TYR A 395 -19.04 18.31 -27.67
CA TYR A 395 -18.13 18.79 -26.64
C TYR A 395 -16.71 19.05 -27.18
N CYS A 396 -16.04 18.03 -27.74
CA CYS A 396 -14.65 18.08 -28.19
C CYS A 396 -14.30 19.23 -29.17
N PRO A 397 -15.17 19.61 -30.13
CA PRO A 397 -14.87 20.70 -31.07
C PRO A 397 -14.58 22.05 -30.39
N LYS A 398 -15.09 22.26 -29.16
CA LYS A 398 -14.89 23.48 -28.37
C LYS A 398 -13.50 23.58 -27.72
N TYR A 399 -12.76 22.47 -27.64
CA TYR A 399 -11.53 22.37 -26.84
C TYR A 399 -10.29 21.94 -27.64
N LYS A 400 -10.41 20.98 -28.59
CA LYS A 400 -9.29 20.49 -29.40
C LYS A 400 -9.61 20.20 -30.89
N GLY A 401 -10.82 20.53 -31.35
CA GLY A 401 -11.23 20.26 -32.73
C GLY A 401 -11.82 18.86 -32.94
N ASN A 402 -11.90 18.43 -34.21
CA ASN A 402 -12.70 17.27 -34.63
C ASN A 402 -11.89 15.96 -34.82
N GLU A 403 -10.58 15.97 -34.63
CA GLU A 403 -9.71 14.82 -34.93
C GLU A 403 -9.51 13.92 -33.70
N GLY A 404 -10.06 12.71 -33.78
CA GLY A 404 -10.04 11.72 -32.69
C GLY A 404 -11.03 12.04 -31.57
N MET A 405 -12.15 11.30 -31.54
CA MET A 405 -13.18 11.45 -30.51
C MET A 405 -13.67 10.09 -30.02
N GLY A 406 -13.77 9.90 -28.71
CA GLY A 406 -14.18 8.64 -28.09
C GLY A 406 -14.84 8.83 -26.71
N CYS A 407 -15.24 7.71 -26.10
CA CYS A 407 -15.78 7.65 -24.74
C CYS A 407 -14.96 6.64 -23.93
N ARG A 408 -14.64 6.94 -22.68
CA ARG A 408 -13.89 6.04 -21.77
C ARG A 408 -14.53 5.93 -20.39
N SER A 409 -14.17 4.86 -19.68
CA SER A 409 -14.23 4.81 -18.21
C SER A 409 -12.90 4.30 -17.65
N SER A 410 -12.71 4.44 -16.34
CA SER A 410 -11.67 3.75 -15.57
C SER A 410 -12.09 2.34 -15.13
N ILE A 411 -13.39 2.04 -15.16
CA ILE A 411 -13.98 0.74 -14.83
C ILE A 411 -13.70 -0.23 -15.97
N MET A 412 -13.10 -1.39 -15.68
CA MET A 412 -12.66 -2.37 -16.69
C MET A 412 -13.59 -3.58 -16.79
N ASP A 413 -14.13 -4.06 -15.67
CA ASP A 413 -15.14 -5.12 -15.60
C ASP A 413 -16.41 -4.59 -14.91
N PRO A 414 -17.26 -3.84 -15.62
CA PRO A 414 -18.40 -3.18 -15.02
C PRO A 414 -19.47 -4.14 -14.48
N GLU A 415 -19.49 -5.42 -14.89
CA GLU A 415 -20.42 -6.41 -14.30
C GLU A 415 -19.95 -6.93 -12.93
N LYS A 416 -18.66 -6.74 -12.57
CA LYS A 416 -18.13 -6.99 -11.22
C LYS A 416 -17.93 -5.72 -10.39
N GLU A 417 -17.59 -4.61 -11.02
CA GLU A 417 -17.26 -3.34 -10.34
C GLU A 417 -18.51 -2.50 -10.00
N LEU A 418 -19.54 -2.46 -10.86
CA LEU A 418 -20.78 -1.72 -10.59
C LEU A 418 -21.81 -2.59 -9.82
N THR A 419 -21.48 -2.90 -8.57
CA THR A 419 -22.34 -3.70 -7.68
C THR A 419 -23.57 -2.97 -7.17
N ASP A 420 -23.64 -1.63 -7.31
CA ASP A 420 -24.81 -0.81 -6.97
C ASP A 420 -25.70 -0.57 -8.21
N PRO A 421 -26.94 -1.11 -8.26
CA PRO A 421 -27.86 -0.91 -9.37
C PRO A 421 -28.29 0.55 -9.59
N SER A 422 -28.14 1.43 -8.60
CA SER A 422 -28.51 2.85 -8.72
C SER A 422 -27.56 3.66 -9.62
N LEU A 423 -26.35 3.14 -9.86
CA LEU A 423 -25.37 3.70 -10.79
C LEU A 423 -25.56 3.23 -12.24
N ILE A 424 -26.52 2.32 -12.48
CA ILE A 424 -26.81 1.72 -13.78
C ILE A 424 -28.16 2.27 -14.29
N PHE A 425 -28.07 3.25 -15.18
CA PHE A 425 -29.21 3.91 -15.81
C PHE A 425 -29.74 3.08 -16.99
N ARG A 426 -30.94 3.46 -17.48
CA ARG A 426 -31.48 2.99 -18.76
C ARG A 426 -31.82 4.19 -19.63
N ASP A 427 -31.66 4.03 -20.94
CA ASP A 427 -32.14 4.99 -21.94
C ASP A 427 -33.59 4.68 -22.38
N GLU A 428 -34.22 5.51 -23.21
CA GLU A 428 -35.59 5.28 -23.69
C GLU A 428 -35.72 3.96 -24.49
N ASP A 429 -34.63 3.55 -25.14
CA ASP A 429 -34.48 2.26 -25.83
C ASP A 429 -34.34 1.06 -24.85
N GLY A 430 -34.25 1.32 -23.53
CA GLY A 430 -34.22 0.33 -22.46
C GLY A 430 -32.85 -0.28 -22.12
N ASN A 431 -31.77 0.12 -22.80
CA ASN A 431 -30.43 -0.45 -22.64
C ASN A 431 -29.76 0.04 -21.35
N ARG A 432 -29.04 -0.84 -20.63
CA ARG A 432 -28.31 -0.44 -19.42
C ARG A 432 -27.04 0.34 -19.77
N TRP A 433 -26.78 1.45 -19.07
CA TRP A 433 -25.57 2.25 -19.24
C TRP A 433 -25.14 2.96 -17.94
N TYR A 434 -23.89 3.39 -17.90
CA TYR A 434 -23.29 4.21 -16.84
C TYR A 434 -22.45 5.35 -17.45
N PRO A 435 -22.20 6.46 -16.73
CA PRO A 435 -21.47 7.60 -17.30
C PRO A 435 -19.99 7.29 -17.53
N GLY A 436 -19.48 7.73 -18.68
CA GLY A 436 -18.06 7.81 -19.03
C GLY A 436 -17.64 9.24 -19.39
N GLN A 437 -16.34 9.44 -19.67
CA GLN A 437 -15.77 10.72 -20.08
C GLN A 437 -15.42 10.76 -21.57
N CYS A 438 -15.63 11.91 -22.21
CA CYS A 438 -15.21 12.15 -23.59
C CYS A 438 -13.69 12.24 -23.72
N LEU A 439 -13.14 11.54 -24.70
CA LEU A 439 -11.77 11.69 -25.20
C LEU A 439 -11.78 12.57 -26.45
N CYS A 440 -10.86 13.55 -26.50
CA CYS A 440 -10.74 14.54 -27.55
C CYS A 440 -9.26 14.72 -27.94
N GLY A 441 -8.81 14.08 -29.03
CA GLY A 441 -7.43 14.15 -29.51
C GLY A 441 -6.95 12.91 -30.28
N ASN A 442 -5.75 13.02 -30.85
CA ASN A 442 -5.13 12.00 -31.69
C ASN A 442 -4.58 10.83 -30.84
N PRO A 443 -4.90 9.54 -31.13
CA PRO A 443 -4.46 8.40 -30.31
C PRO A 443 -2.96 8.14 -30.17
N GLN A 444 -2.08 8.93 -30.82
CA GLN A 444 -0.62 8.77 -30.75
C GLN A 444 0.03 9.43 -29.52
N ASP A 445 -0.64 10.38 -28.86
CA ASP A 445 -0.04 11.26 -27.83
C ASP A 445 0.28 10.57 -26.47
N TYR A 446 0.07 9.25 -26.34
CA TYR A 446 0.06 8.52 -25.05
C TYR A 446 1.02 7.33 -24.94
N LEU A 447 1.94 7.16 -25.89
CA LEU A 447 2.84 6.00 -25.93
C LEU A 447 3.99 5.86 -24.89
N PRO A 448 4.32 6.81 -23.98
CA PRO A 448 5.37 6.58 -22.96
C PRO A 448 4.98 5.75 -21.72
N LEU A 449 3.70 5.36 -21.56
CA LEU A 449 3.18 4.80 -20.29
C LEU A 449 3.21 3.26 -20.18
N ILE A 450 3.87 2.55 -21.10
CA ILE A 450 3.73 1.09 -21.25
C ILE A 450 4.84 0.26 -20.57
N GLU A 451 6.02 0.84 -20.30
CA GLU A 451 7.16 0.08 -19.76
C GLU A 451 6.94 -0.54 -18.36
N PRO A 452 6.30 0.10 -17.36
CA PRO A 452 6.10 -0.50 -16.04
C PRO A 452 5.25 -1.78 -16.04
N VAL A 453 4.39 -1.97 -17.05
CA VAL A 453 3.53 -3.16 -17.18
C VAL A 453 4.36 -4.40 -17.59
N LEU A 454 5.55 -4.21 -18.18
CA LEU A 454 6.40 -5.30 -18.67
C LEU A 454 7.20 -6.00 -17.56
N GLU A 455 7.52 -5.33 -16.44
CA GLU A 455 8.28 -5.97 -15.34
C GLU A 455 7.41 -6.80 -14.39
N GLY A 456 6.10 -6.54 -14.35
CA GLY A 456 5.12 -7.38 -13.64
C GLY A 456 5.01 -8.81 -14.20
N LEU A 457 5.53 -9.06 -15.41
CA LEU A 457 5.54 -10.36 -16.09
C LEU A 457 6.55 -11.38 -15.50
N SER A 458 7.10 -11.13 -14.30
CA SER A 458 8.03 -12.04 -13.63
C SER A 458 7.35 -13.11 -12.75
N MET A 459 6.08 -12.93 -12.34
CA MET A 459 5.33 -13.89 -11.51
C MET A 459 4.67 -15.02 -12.34
N LEU A 460 5.34 -15.47 -13.40
CA LEU A 460 4.71 -16.06 -14.58
C LEU A 460 4.42 -17.57 -14.49
N ASP A 461 5.28 -18.35 -13.81
CA ASP A 461 5.43 -19.81 -14.04
C ASP A 461 4.16 -20.66 -13.94
N ASN A 462 3.21 -20.35 -13.06
CA ASN A 462 1.94 -21.10 -12.95
C ASN A 462 0.82 -20.58 -13.87
N ILE A 463 1.00 -19.41 -14.46
CA ILE A 463 0.02 -18.72 -15.32
C ILE A 463 0.31 -18.98 -16.82
N ILE A 464 1.57 -19.26 -17.17
CA ILE A 464 2.05 -19.47 -18.55
C ILE A 464 1.14 -20.37 -19.38
N CYS A 465 0.78 -21.58 -18.93
CA CYS A 465 0.08 -22.53 -19.80
C CYS A 465 -1.35 -22.10 -20.15
N ALA A 466 -2.05 -21.39 -19.25
CA ALA A 466 -3.39 -20.85 -19.53
C ALA A 466 -3.31 -19.58 -20.38
N VAL A 467 -2.42 -18.65 -20.02
CA VAL A 467 -2.25 -17.39 -20.75
C VAL A 467 -1.62 -17.60 -22.12
N PHE A 468 -0.75 -18.61 -22.33
CA PHE A 468 -0.20 -18.93 -23.65
C PHE A 468 -1.26 -19.45 -24.61
N LEU A 469 -2.15 -20.34 -24.15
CA LEU A 469 -3.28 -20.82 -24.96
C LEU A 469 -4.23 -19.67 -25.29
N SER A 470 -4.67 -18.91 -24.29
CA SER A 470 -5.56 -17.76 -24.48
C SER A 470 -4.92 -16.62 -25.29
N SER A 471 -3.59 -16.45 -25.23
CA SER A 471 -2.86 -15.48 -26.07
C SER A 471 -2.72 -15.98 -27.52
N LEU A 472 -2.56 -17.29 -27.74
CA LEU A 472 -2.50 -17.86 -29.08
C LEU A 472 -3.87 -17.74 -29.77
N GLU A 473 -4.93 -18.04 -29.03
CA GLU A 473 -6.33 -17.81 -29.38
C GLU A 473 -6.58 -16.32 -29.67
N THR A 474 -6.21 -15.42 -28.76
CA THR A 474 -6.33 -13.95 -28.93
C THR A 474 -5.54 -13.42 -30.14
N VAL A 475 -4.36 -13.97 -30.46
CA VAL A 475 -3.56 -13.57 -31.63
C VAL A 475 -4.18 -14.04 -32.96
N VAL A 476 -5.06 -15.05 -32.93
CA VAL A 476 -5.84 -15.50 -34.09
C VAL A 476 -7.20 -14.77 -34.16
N ASP A 477 -7.85 -14.52 -33.04
CA ASP A 477 -9.15 -13.83 -32.94
C ASP A 477 -9.05 -12.31 -33.17
N ILE A 478 -7.96 -11.66 -32.74
CA ILE A 478 -7.58 -10.27 -33.12
C ILE A 478 -6.82 -10.31 -34.47
N GLY A 479 -7.22 -11.23 -35.35
CA GLY A 479 -6.47 -11.60 -36.54
C GLY A 479 -6.15 -10.44 -37.49
N ILE A 480 -4.87 -10.38 -37.88
CA ILE A 480 -4.36 -9.88 -39.17
C ILE A 480 -4.17 -8.36 -39.34
N ASP A 481 -5.04 -7.48 -38.83
CA ASP A 481 -5.05 -6.07 -39.26
C ASP A 481 -4.15 -5.06 -38.49
N ALA A 482 -3.50 -5.46 -37.39
CA ALA A 482 -3.01 -4.52 -36.37
C ALA A 482 -1.48 -4.23 -36.30
N VAL A 483 -0.67 -4.54 -37.32
CA VAL A 483 0.81 -4.39 -37.24
C VAL A 483 1.45 -3.60 -38.40
N PRO A 484 2.00 -2.40 -38.15
CA PRO A 484 2.91 -1.73 -39.09
C PRO A 484 4.31 -2.36 -39.00
N GLY A 485 4.77 -3.02 -40.07
CA GLY A 485 6.20 -3.38 -40.21
C GLY A 485 6.56 -4.85 -40.44
N GLY A 486 5.98 -5.50 -41.46
CA GLY A 486 6.62 -6.59 -42.23
C GLY A 486 6.88 -7.96 -41.58
N ALA A 487 7.39 -8.04 -40.35
CA ALA A 487 7.79 -9.29 -39.70
C ALA A 487 6.59 -10.19 -39.37
N ALA A 488 5.53 -9.62 -38.76
CA ALA A 488 4.32 -10.34 -38.37
C ALA A 488 3.61 -11.00 -39.58
N ILE A 489 3.58 -10.32 -40.73
CA ILE A 489 2.99 -10.82 -41.98
C ILE A 489 3.66 -12.12 -42.43
N ASN A 490 4.98 -12.25 -42.25
CA ASN A 490 5.69 -13.49 -42.56
C ASN A 490 5.43 -14.60 -41.52
N GLY A 491 5.20 -14.24 -40.25
CA GLY A 491 4.75 -15.17 -39.21
C GLY A 491 3.37 -15.77 -39.52
N VAL A 492 2.37 -14.91 -39.76
CA VAL A 492 1.02 -15.30 -40.21
C VAL A 492 1.11 -16.15 -41.48
N ARG A 493 1.94 -15.74 -42.45
CA ARG A 493 2.13 -16.52 -43.69
C ARG A 493 2.66 -17.92 -43.45
N LYS A 494 3.56 -18.11 -42.47
CA LYS A 494 4.05 -19.44 -42.09
C LYS A 494 3.06 -20.24 -41.25
N ALA A 495 2.17 -19.59 -40.49
CA ALA A 495 1.08 -20.27 -39.78
C ALA A 495 0.04 -20.86 -40.74
N VAL A 496 -0.45 -20.07 -41.70
CA VAL A 496 -1.44 -20.51 -42.70
C VAL A 496 -0.84 -21.54 -43.68
N GLU A 497 0.39 -21.31 -44.15
CA GLU A 497 1.18 -22.29 -44.92
C GLU A 497 1.34 -23.61 -44.14
N GLY A 498 1.57 -23.54 -42.82
CA GLY A 498 1.64 -24.68 -41.91
C GLY A 498 0.32 -25.44 -41.81
N ALA A 499 -0.76 -24.77 -41.37
CA ALA A 499 -2.07 -25.38 -41.15
C ALA A 499 -2.59 -26.12 -42.39
N LYS A 500 -2.55 -25.45 -43.56
CA LYS A 500 -2.95 -26.06 -44.85
C LYS A 500 -2.07 -27.24 -45.24
N THR A 501 -0.77 -27.20 -44.93
CA THR A 501 0.15 -28.34 -45.17
C THR A 501 -0.22 -29.55 -44.30
N PHE A 502 -0.53 -29.35 -43.02
CA PHE A 502 -0.92 -30.45 -42.14
C PHE A 502 -2.31 -31.02 -42.50
N ALA A 503 -3.27 -30.15 -42.81
CA ALA A 503 -4.60 -30.54 -43.26
C ALA A 503 -4.59 -31.30 -44.60
N GLU A 504 -3.78 -30.86 -45.59
CA GLU A 504 -3.57 -31.61 -46.84
C GLU A 504 -2.99 -33.00 -46.55
N ASN A 505 -2.07 -33.14 -45.59
CA ASN A 505 -1.44 -34.41 -45.25
C ASN A 505 -2.29 -35.34 -44.35
N ALA A 506 -3.54 -34.95 -44.09
CA ALA A 506 -4.52 -35.66 -43.24
C ALA A 506 -4.07 -35.84 -41.78
N LEU A 507 -3.39 -34.82 -41.24
CA LEU A 507 -3.07 -34.69 -39.82
C LEU A 507 -4.03 -33.69 -39.15
N ASP A 508 -4.17 -33.80 -37.83
CA ASP A 508 -5.09 -33.02 -37.00
C ASP A 508 -4.37 -32.03 -36.06
N ALA A 509 -5.13 -31.21 -35.35
CA ALA A 509 -4.60 -30.22 -34.41
C ALA A 509 -3.84 -30.85 -33.22
N SER A 510 -4.28 -32.02 -32.72
CA SER A 510 -3.61 -32.69 -31.59
C SER A 510 -2.18 -33.13 -31.98
N SER A 511 -2.01 -33.68 -33.19
CA SER A 511 -0.71 -34.08 -33.74
C SER A 511 0.28 -32.92 -33.85
N PHE A 512 -0.21 -31.71 -34.14
CA PHE A 512 0.60 -30.51 -34.35
C PHE A 512 1.08 -29.88 -33.03
N PHE A 513 0.18 -29.67 -32.06
CA PHE A 513 0.53 -28.98 -30.81
C PHE A 513 1.00 -29.91 -29.69
N GLY A 514 0.36 -31.07 -29.49
CA GLY A 514 0.52 -31.90 -28.28
C GLY A 514 1.96 -32.39 -28.05
N ASN A 515 2.69 -32.71 -29.13
CA ASN A 515 4.05 -33.27 -29.08
C ASN A 515 5.09 -32.37 -28.40
N TRP A 516 4.89 -31.04 -28.39
CA TRP A 516 5.84 -30.09 -27.78
C TRP A 516 5.23 -29.30 -26.63
N VAL A 517 3.99 -28.81 -26.74
CA VAL A 517 3.36 -28.02 -25.67
C VAL A 517 3.00 -28.89 -24.46
N GLY A 518 2.49 -30.12 -24.66
CA GLY A 518 2.21 -31.05 -23.56
C GLY A 518 3.47 -31.44 -22.78
N LYS A 519 4.62 -31.57 -23.45
CA LYS A 519 5.92 -31.79 -22.81
C LYS A 519 6.45 -30.56 -22.07
N ALA A 520 6.22 -29.36 -22.58
CA ALA A 520 6.62 -28.12 -21.92
C ALA A 520 5.79 -27.86 -20.65
N CYS A 521 4.46 -27.99 -20.73
CA CYS A 521 3.53 -27.80 -19.61
C CYS A 521 3.40 -29.01 -18.67
N LYS A 522 4.08 -30.14 -18.96
CA LYS A 522 4.03 -31.41 -18.19
C LYS A 522 2.62 -31.99 -17.99
N LEU A 523 1.69 -31.74 -18.91
CA LEU A 523 0.34 -32.30 -18.87
C LEU A 523 0.33 -33.64 -19.63
N PRO A 524 -0.01 -34.78 -18.99
CA PRO A 524 0.07 -36.09 -19.63
C PRO A 524 -1.06 -36.35 -20.62
N ASP A 525 -2.27 -35.89 -20.31
CA ASP A 525 -3.48 -36.07 -21.11
C ASP A 525 -3.87 -34.73 -21.75
N TRP A 526 -3.42 -34.53 -23.00
CA TRP A 526 -3.61 -33.29 -23.76
C TRP A 526 -4.84 -33.40 -24.67
N ASP A 527 -6.02 -33.09 -24.13
CA ASP A 527 -7.28 -33.05 -24.89
C ASP A 527 -8.11 -31.80 -24.51
N PHE A 528 -8.00 -30.75 -25.33
CA PHE A 528 -8.79 -29.53 -25.25
C PHE A 528 -9.32 -29.19 -26.65
N ASP A 529 -10.62 -29.40 -26.85
CA ASP A 529 -11.37 -29.18 -28.09
C ASP A 529 -11.24 -27.74 -28.65
N LEU A 530 -10.90 -26.79 -27.76
CA LEU A 530 -10.66 -25.37 -28.03
C LEU A 530 -9.65 -25.10 -29.17
N MET A 531 -8.72 -26.01 -29.44
CA MET A 531 -7.72 -25.84 -30.51
C MET A 531 -8.20 -26.29 -31.90
N GLY A 532 -9.37 -26.95 -32.01
CA GLY A 532 -9.95 -27.33 -33.30
C GLY A 532 -10.41 -26.12 -34.12
N SER A 533 -11.21 -25.24 -33.49
CA SER A 533 -11.72 -24.00 -34.10
C SER A 533 -10.62 -23.09 -34.65
N MET A 534 -9.53 -22.94 -33.88
CA MET A 534 -8.37 -22.12 -34.27
C MET A 534 -7.62 -22.74 -35.48
N PHE A 535 -7.44 -24.06 -35.50
CA PHE A 535 -6.79 -24.75 -36.61
C PHE A 535 -7.64 -24.70 -37.89
N ASP A 536 -8.96 -24.92 -37.78
CA ASP A 536 -9.89 -24.83 -38.91
C ASP A 536 -9.98 -23.40 -39.47
N SER A 537 -9.92 -22.38 -38.60
CA SER A 537 -9.89 -20.97 -39.00
C SER A 537 -8.61 -20.62 -39.80
N LEU A 538 -7.45 -21.10 -39.34
CA LEU A 538 -6.17 -20.92 -40.05
C LEU A 538 -6.11 -21.72 -41.37
N ASN A 539 -6.74 -22.90 -41.43
CA ASN A 539 -6.86 -23.70 -42.64
C ASN A 539 -7.82 -23.07 -43.67
N GLY A 540 -8.92 -22.44 -43.19
CA GLY A 540 -9.90 -21.72 -44.01
C GLY A 540 -9.48 -20.32 -44.48
N ALA A 541 -8.39 -19.76 -43.94
CA ALA A 541 -7.86 -18.45 -44.31
C ALA A 541 -7.51 -18.36 -45.82
N SER A 542 -7.53 -17.14 -46.39
CA SER A 542 -7.27 -16.96 -47.83
C SER A 542 -5.85 -17.35 -48.25
N ASP A 543 -5.67 -17.80 -49.48
CA ASP A 543 -4.37 -18.25 -50.01
C ASP A 543 -3.35 -17.11 -50.17
N ASP A 544 -3.82 -15.86 -50.20
CA ASP A 544 -3.02 -14.63 -50.14
C ASP A 544 -2.16 -14.55 -48.85
N TYR A 545 -2.70 -15.13 -47.77
CA TYR A 545 -2.03 -15.31 -46.49
C TYR A 545 -1.20 -16.59 -46.42
N GLY A 546 -1.12 -17.41 -47.47
CA GLY A 546 -0.29 -18.62 -47.52
C GLY A 546 -1.02 -19.83 -48.07
N THR A 547 -0.27 -20.68 -48.76
CA THR A 547 -0.70 -21.93 -49.38
C THR A 547 0.04 -23.13 -48.79
N SER A 548 -0.51 -24.33 -48.94
CA SER A 548 0.16 -25.58 -48.55
C SER A 548 1.50 -25.77 -49.27
N LYS A 549 2.49 -26.36 -48.59
CA LYS A 549 3.73 -26.88 -49.21
C LYS A 549 3.53 -28.19 -49.99
N GLY A 550 2.34 -28.77 -49.93
CA GLY A 550 1.95 -29.97 -50.65
C GLY A 550 1.96 -31.26 -49.82
N CYS A 551 1.30 -32.27 -50.37
CA CYS A 551 1.25 -33.62 -49.86
C CYS A 551 2.64 -34.27 -49.79
N PHE A 552 3.12 -34.57 -48.59
CA PHE A 552 4.33 -35.34 -48.29
C PHE A 552 4.08 -36.85 -48.12
N GLN A 553 2.83 -37.28 -47.94
CA GLN A 553 2.48 -38.71 -47.87
C GLN A 553 3.03 -39.51 -49.07
N LYS A 554 3.46 -40.75 -48.81
CA LYS A 554 4.01 -41.67 -49.83
C LYS A 554 2.95 -42.12 -50.86
N LYS A 555 1.70 -42.30 -50.43
CA LYS A 555 0.54 -42.48 -51.32
C LYS A 555 -0.24 -41.17 -51.37
N LYS A 556 -0.22 -40.48 -52.51
CA LYS A 556 -0.87 -39.16 -52.68
C LYS A 556 -2.40 -39.20 -52.52
N SER A 557 -3.03 -40.37 -52.68
CA SER A 557 -4.46 -40.59 -52.44
C SER A 557 -4.90 -40.46 -50.98
N ILE A 558 -3.98 -40.31 -50.02
CA ILE A 558 -4.28 -40.06 -48.61
C ILE A 558 -4.51 -38.56 -48.35
N CYS A 559 -4.02 -37.70 -49.23
CA CYS A 559 -4.02 -36.25 -49.02
C CYS A 559 -5.32 -35.57 -49.49
N LYS A 560 -5.77 -34.56 -48.73
CA LYS A 560 -6.97 -33.75 -49.00
C LYS A 560 -6.61 -32.54 -49.89
N LYS A 561 -7.47 -32.22 -50.87
CA LYS A 561 -7.33 -30.98 -51.68
C LYS A 561 -8.09 -29.82 -51.04
N GLY A 562 -7.50 -28.62 -51.05
CA GLY A 562 -8.16 -27.37 -50.64
C GLY A 562 -8.52 -26.49 -51.85
N GLY A 563 -9.63 -25.74 -51.72
CA GLY A 563 -10.15 -24.80 -52.73
C GLY A 563 -11.56 -24.35 -52.35
N LYS A 564 -11.93 -23.09 -52.65
CA LYS A 564 -13.20 -22.48 -52.22
C LYS A 564 -14.33 -22.68 -53.24
N ASP A 565 -15.42 -23.29 -52.77
CA ASP A 565 -16.83 -23.09 -53.14
C ASP A 565 -17.61 -23.33 -51.83
N GLY A 566 -18.77 -22.76 -51.51
CA GLY A 566 -19.64 -21.78 -52.14
C GLY A 566 -20.89 -21.66 -51.24
N LYS A 567 -21.61 -20.53 -51.22
CA LYS A 567 -22.91 -20.49 -50.51
C LYS A 567 -23.91 -21.35 -51.26
N ASP A 568 -24.80 -22.04 -50.55
CA ASP A 568 -26.23 -21.90 -50.87
C ASP A 568 -27.18 -22.22 -49.72
N SER A 569 -28.42 -21.75 -49.90
CA SER A 569 -29.70 -21.99 -49.22
C SER A 569 -29.86 -22.87 -47.95
N LYS A 570 -30.93 -22.77 -47.13
CA LYS A 570 -32.03 -21.83 -46.80
C LYS A 570 -33.16 -22.70 -46.18
N ASP A 571 -34.14 -22.05 -45.57
CA ASP A 571 -35.52 -22.50 -45.33
C ASP A 571 -35.80 -23.54 -44.21
N ASP A 572 -37.02 -23.41 -43.69
CA ASP A 572 -37.51 -24.00 -42.44
C ASP A 572 -38.02 -25.44 -42.61
N ASP A 573 -38.07 -26.21 -41.51
CA ASP A 573 -39.39 -26.53 -40.92
C ASP A 573 -39.29 -27.11 -39.49
N LYS A 574 -40.41 -27.10 -38.77
CA LYS A 574 -40.62 -27.83 -37.51
C LYS A 574 -42.05 -28.40 -37.48
N PRO A 575 -42.17 -29.72 -37.44
CA PRO A 575 -43.08 -30.30 -36.43
C PRO A 575 -42.49 -31.52 -35.71
N SER A 576 -43.25 -32.00 -34.73
CA SER A 576 -42.87 -32.98 -33.72
C SER A 576 -43.52 -34.36 -33.92
N THR A 577 -43.08 -35.34 -33.10
CA THR A 577 -43.74 -36.64 -32.83
C THR A 577 -43.65 -37.71 -33.96
N LYS A 578 -43.76 -39.03 -33.71
CA LYS A 578 -44.28 -39.80 -32.55
C LYS A 578 -43.81 -41.28 -32.59
N ILE A 579 -44.17 -42.07 -31.56
CA ILE A 579 -44.40 -43.56 -31.57
C ILE A 579 -43.15 -44.49 -31.64
N VAL A 580 -43.05 -45.65 -30.95
CA VAL A 580 -43.67 -46.17 -29.69
C VAL A 580 -42.93 -47.46 -29.17
N GLU A 581 -43.13 -47.85 -27.90
CA GLU A 581 -42.87 -49.16 -27.19
C GLU A 581 -41.49 -49.90 -27.28
N LYS A 582 -40.77 -50.27 -26.19
CA LYS A 582 -40.98 -51.28 -25.10
C LYS A 582 -41.13 -52.76 -25.58
N PRO A 583 -40.85 -53.83 -24.76
CA PRO A 583 -40.39 -53.87 -23.34
C PRO A 583 -39.36 -54.97 -22.90
N SER A 584 -38.86 -54.87 -21.65
CA SER A 584 -38.52 -55.94 -20.64
C SER A 584 -37.65 -57.17 -21.01
N THR A 585 -36.70 -57.65 -20.17
CA THR A 585 -36.89 -58.37 -18.86
C THR A 585 -35.64 -58.24 -17.95
N LYS A 586 -35.66 -58.28 -16.59
CA LYS A 586 -35.91 -59.40 -15.64
C LYS A 586 -34.97 -60.60 -15.89
N LYS A 587 -34.18 -61.20 -14.97
CA LYS A 587 -34.13 -61.42 -13.49
C LYS A 587 -32.62 -61.64 -13.06
N ASP A 588 -32.12 -61.89 -11.83
CA ASP A 588 -32.61 -62.05 -10.43
C ASP A 588 -31.46 -61.89 -9.37
N GLU A 589 -31.80 -62.11 -8.07
CA GLU A 589 -31.04 -62.67 -6.91
C GLU A 589 -29.68 -63.43 -7.14
N LYS A 590 -28.70 -63.62 -6.21
CA LYS A 590 -28.54 -63.58 -4.71
C LYS A 590 -27.04 -63.80 -4.29
N ASP A 591 -26.50 -63.91 -3.05
CA ASP A 591 -26.88 -63.73 -1.61
C ASP A 591 -25.59 -63.57 -0.71
N SER A 592 -25.76 -63.53 0.64
CA SER A 592 -24.89 -64.08 1.73
C SER A 592 -23.48 -63.50 2.09
N THR A 593 -23.48 -62.57 3.04
CA THR A 593 -22.84 -62.60 4.40
C THR A 593 -21.56 -63.39 4.77
N GLU A 594 -20.62 -62.64 5.40
CA GLU A 594 -19.92 -62.89 6.70
C GLU A 594 -18.83 -63.99 6.98
N LYS A 595 -17.80 -63.51 7.70
CA LYS A 595 -17.06 -64.09 8.87
C LYS A 595 -15.88 -65.09 8.75
N GLU A 596 -14.71 -64.55 9.13
CA GLU A 596 -13.78 -64.99 10.22
C GLU A 596 -13.05 -66.36 10.22
N ASP A 597 -11.72 -66.25 10.43
CA ASP A 597 -10.89 -66.92 11.47
C ASP A 597 -9.88 -68.07 11.17
N LYS A 598 -8.63 -67.78 11.59
CA LYS A 598 -7.60 -68.65 12.25
C LYS A 598 -6.92 -69.87 11.57
N LYS A 599 -5.58 -69.68 11.42
CA LYS A 599 -4.43 -70.45 11.97
C LYS A 599 -3.74 -71.62 11.21
N SER A 600 -2.39 -71.47 11.12
CA SER A 600 -1.34 -72.50 11.30
C SER A 600 -1.14 -73.58 10.20
N SER A 601 0.07 -74.10 9.92
CA SER A 601 1.48 -73.69 10.19
C SER A 601 2.44 -74.68 9.50
N THR A 602 3.75 -74.36 9.33
CA THR A 602 4.91 -75.18 9.81
C THR A 602 6.29 -74.74 9.24
N LYS A 603 7.32 -74.69 10.13
CA LYS A 603 8.72 -75.16 9.98
C LYS A 603 9.68 -74.50 8.94
N ASP A 604 11.01 -74.44 9.10
CA ASP A 604 12.05 -74.88 10.08
C ASP A 604 13.36 -74.08 9.74
N ASP A 605 14.52 -73.99 10.43
CA ASP A 605 15.03 -74.37 11.78
C ASP A 605 16.51 -73.87 11.97
N LYS A 606 16.91 -73.38 13.17
CA LYS A 606 18.30 -73.04 13.67
C LYS A 606 19.13 -71.93 12.94
N THR A 607 20.16 -71.29 13.54
CA THR A 607 20.89 -71.38 14.84
C THR A 607 20.91 -69.99 15.55
N SER A 608 20.47 -69.79 16.80
CA SER A 608 21.24 -69.88 18.09
C SER A 608 22.61 -69.16 18.09
N THR A 609 23.04 -68.32 19.06
CA THR A 609 22.64 -68.00 20.47
C THR A 609 23.35 -66.67 20.90
N LYS A 610 23.17 -65.96 22.03
CA LYS A 610 22.50 -66.05 23.38
C LYS A 610 21.76 -64.68 23.64
N SER A 611 21.14 -64.26 24.77
CA SER A 611 21.30 -64.37 26.26
C SER A 611 22.49 -63.54 26.83
N ASP A 612 22.43 -62.77 27.93
CA ASP A 612 21.47 -62.50 29.04
C ASP A 612 21.64 -61.00 29.52
N HIS A 613 20.98 -60.36 30.51
CA HIS A 613 20.10 -60.76 31.65
C HIS A 613 19.21 -59.58 32.19
N LYS A 614 18.06 -59.91 32.82
CA LYS A 614 17.32 -59.27 33.96
C LYS A 614 16.89 -57.77 34.07
N THR A 615 15.56 -57.56 33.97
CA THR A 615 14.56 -57.12 35.01
C THR A 615 14.93 -56.06 36.08
N THR A 616 14.24 -54.94 36.39
CA THR A 616 12.82 -54.43 36.41
C THR A 616 12.16 -54.33 37.82
N ALA A 617 11.90 -53.10 38.28
CA ALA A 617 10.88 -52.63 39.27
C ALA A 617 10.83 -51.08 39.18
N ALA A 618 9.73 -50.30 39.23
CA ALA A 618 8.40 -50.34 39.87
C ALA A 618 8.29 -49.48 41.18
N GLU A 619 7.82 -48.23 41.00
CA GLU A 619 6.88 -47.37 41.79
C GLU A 619 6.46 -47.68 43.26
N PRO A 620 5.81 -46.74 44.03
CA PRO A 620 5.63 -45.26 43.89
C PRO A 620 5.69 -44.44 45.23
N THR A 621 5.19 -43.18 45.22
CA THR A 621 4.56 -42.35 46.31
C THR A 621 5.33 -41.34 47.20
N THR A 622 4.89 -40.06 47.08
CA THR A 622 4.63 -39.01 48.11
C THR A 622 5.70 -38.55 49.13
N SER A 623 6.00 -37.22 49.16
CA SER A 623 5.48 -36.28 50.19
C SER A 623 5.86 -34.80 49.92
N LYS A 624 5.23 -33.87 50.65
CA LYS A 624 5.24 -32.40 50.49
C LYS A 624 6.33 -31.72 51.35
N ASN A 625 6.86 -30.56 50.91
CA ASN A 625 6.69 -29.29 51.68
C ASN A 625 7.22 -28.01 50.98
N LYS A 626 6.74 -26.85 51.46
CA LYS A 626 7.16 -25.50 51.04
C LYS A 626 8.13 -24.85 52.06
N PRO A 627 8.95 -23.87 51.65
CA PRO A 627 9.37 -22.75 52.50
C PRO A 627 8.25 -21.69 52.65
N LYS A 628 8.29 -20.89 53.73
CA LYS A 628 7.35 -19.78 54.00
C LYS A 628 8.11 -18.46 54.26
N LEU A 629 7.40 -17.32 54.11
CA LEU A 629 7.83 -16.00 54.58
C LEU A 629 8.07 -15.97 56.10
N PRO A 630 8.96 -15.08 56.59
CA PRO A 630 8.93 -14.54 57.95
C PRO A 630 8.16 -13.21 58.06
N LYS A 631 7.35 -13.10 59.12
CA LYS A 631 6.77 -11.88 59.75
C LYS A 631 6.54 -12.26 61.23
N SER A 632 6.62 -11.40 62.26
CA SER A 632 7.00 -9.98 62.41
C SER A 632 7.11 -9.66 63.92
N ARG A 633 7.69 -8.51 64.34
CA ARG A 633 7.18 -7.62 65.44
C ARG A 633 8.04 -6.37 65.74
N SER A 634 7.34 -5.24 65.95
CA SER A 634 7.54 -4.10 66.90
C SER A 634 8.75 -4.11 67.86
N SER A 635 9.37 -3.00 68.34
CA SER A 635 9.20 -1.50 68.27
C SER A 635 10.28 -0.85 69.21
N PRO A 636 10.38 0.48 69.52
CA PRO A 636 10.09 1.76 68.82
C PRO A 636 11.26 2.82 68.91
N ILE A 637 11.04 4.05 68.38
CA ILE A 637 11.68 5.37 68.72
C ILE A 637 13.22 5.54 68.63
N ALA A 638 13.68 6.48 67.79
CA ALA A 638 14.59 7.60 68.15
C ALA A 638 14.83 8.54 66.94
N SER A 639 15.18 9.81 67.19
CA SER A 639 15.53 10.82 66.17
C SER A 639 16.99 11.25 66.25
N SER A 640 17.63 11.49 65.11
CA SER A 640 18.79 12.38 65.02
C SER A 640 18.97 12.91 63.59
N THR A 641 19.22 14.22 63.48
CA THR A 641 19.82 14.84 62.29
C THR A 641 21.34 14.73 62.39
N PRO A 642 22.04 14.92 61.26
CA PRO A 642 23.07 15.95 61.28
C PRO A 642 22.97 16.92 60.09
N SER A 643 23.34 18.17 60.34
CA SER A 643 23.65 19.17 59.32
C SER A 643 25.09 19.01 58.80
N VAL A 644 25.43 19.67 57.68
CA VAL A 644 26.59 20.59 57.55
C VAL A 644 26.71 21.17 56.13
N THR A 645 26.66 22.51 56.03
CA THR A 645 27.15 23.48 55.00
C THR A 645 27.07 23.23 53.48
N PRO A 646 26.68 24.24 52.67
CA PRO A 646 26.78 24.24 51.20
C PRO A 646 28.02 24.98 50.64
N SER A 647 28.46 24.64 49.41
CA SER A 647 29.10 25.49 48.37
C SER A 647 29.90 24.64 47.36
N PRO A 648 30.22 25.13 46.13
CA PRO A 648 29.73 26.34 45.44
C PRO A 648 29.02 26.05 44.09
N THR A 649 28.35 27.06 43.54
CA THR A 649 27.79 27.04 42.18
C THR A 649 28.88 27.17 41.10
N PRO A 650 28.85 26.40 40.00
CA PRO A 650 29.63 26.71 38.80
C PRO A 650 28.93 27.79 37.96
N THR A 651 29.64 28.86 37.61
CA THR A 651 29.18 29.85 36.62
C THR A 651 29.23 29.29 35.19
N PRO A 652 28.30 29.71 34.29
CA PRO A 652 28.38 29.35 32.88
C PRO A 652 29.58 30.02 32.19
N SER A 653 30.01 29.47 31.06
CA SER A 653 31.00 30.06 30.14
C SER A 653 30.67 29.64 28.69
N PRO A 654 31.02 30.45 27.66
CA PRO A 654 30.03 30.75 26.64
C PRO A 654 30.36 30.27 25.21
N PHE A 655 29.28 30.11 24.43
CA PHE A 655 29.16 29.88 22.98
C PHE A 655 29.56 28.50 22.42
#